data_AF-A0A5C4NJL8-F1
#
_entry.id   AF-A0A5C4NJL8-F1
#
_cell.length_a   1.000
_cell.length_b   1.000
_cell.length_c   1.000
_cell.angle_alpha   90.00
_cell.angle_beta   90.00
_cell.angle_gamma   90.00
#
_symmetry.space_group_name_H-M   'P 1'
#
loop_
_entity.id
_entity.type
_entity.pdbx_description
1 polymer ?
#
loop_
_entity_poly.entity_id
_entity_poly.type
_entity_poly.pdbx_seq_one_letter_code
_entity_poly.pdbx_strand_id
1 'polypeptide(L)'
;MKNSDVRGQGKQGASSSALPNGKPDIRARIRSSGLFDADWYCAQYPDVTSVGLDPLKHFLRFGALLRRDPSPHFETAFYLDSHPDVAASGVNPLVHYLQTGCAQGHLARANQGRVALVVHAFHLDVVGDLVRYAANFPAGADQFVTHPEGLDAKAVEFLRRSFPEARLVAVPNAGQDVGALVVLARLVDLGRYEAICKVHTKKDANEPLRWRHALLRGVLASKGQVRRTIKAFAEDPRLVLAGSRQLYLHGPSYLWSNAETLERVFGPLIGGFDFRASDWGFIGGTCFWIRGSALQEIVRALDGMKFTSAAYRDDATIAHCAEHVFGMIATLKGGRVLLHDVEQSAGSVTEGPGFPADGGRSRIMMADLLGRIAFPDYVTTPPPPRGRVRANPSTGRVSGWIAVQGDDTPREGLIRIGAHEIHVTADQFQADLRSNGINQGRHGFVVSAPDALANGQPHEMVLIDRATGRELHRATGTWDKPTRSYKDFQGFLKSSMTRPQIDLPFVEADKRAFAVMEGIANRLTQRGLALEPKPLISVVMPMFDRAGVVAKAIESVLRQSYDAFELLVVDDGSRDDSVAVVRAIGDPRIRLLELGQNRGVAAARNAALRAARGEIICYLDSDNAWDERYLAAQAGAFDELPQADLIYSGVLLYEGYHTEPMAIRYGHFHPALLENRNYIDNNVISHRRSFLGLLGGFDESLRRLVDHDLMLRAAELGRVYSIPMLLCHYYYNRIENTITGGTDMEVNRDRLRSRLAERKAKRLAELDRAELDRPVSVVIPNWESLDELRECLTALQARDWGGKLDVVVVDNLSSEPVREFLAAEHGAGRIVFVPLDFNYGFTYAVNVGIARSRADADILLLNNDAIAQPGAVQSLQRACLARSDAGMTVPRQILPAGTRTLRSHVPYVSANYPCDVNVSAIHQNVADIPVFHDGRGLELVYAPFFAVYIRREVIDAIGPLDAEYGRHYRSDRVYSDMMLNLTNYRMFYVPDSHFIHKLQQATEQLRETGQGDNSFEMMFRRNQWDVETAARLGYRSAPWDVF
;
A
#
# COMPACT_ATOMS: atom_id res chain seq x y z
N MET A 1 60.56 22.76 -4.52
CA MET A 1 61.60 23.24 -5.45
C MET A 1 60.95 23.47 -6.81
N LYS A 2 60.97 24.74 -7.26
CA LYS A 2 60.96 25.31 -8.64
C LYS A 2 60.11 24.66 -9.78
N ASN A 3 59.21 25.50 -10.34
CA ASN A 3 58.95 25.88 -11.75
C ASN A 3 59.16 24.83 -12.88
N SER A 4 58.34 24.75 -13.93
CA SER A 4 57.91 25.86 -14.81
C SER A 4 56.81 25.44 -15.81
N ASP A 5 55.97 26.42 -16.18
CA ASP A 5 55.11 26.50 -17.37
C ASP A 5 55.82 26.29 -18.72
N VAL A 6 55.07 25.92 -19.78
CA VAL A 6 54.72 26.78 -20.96
C VAL A 6 54.17 25.95 -22.16
N ARG A 7 52.93 26.31 -22.54
CA ARG A 7 52.25 26.45 -23.86
C ARG A 7 52.66 25.60 -25.09
N GLY A 8 51.63 25.13 -25.82
CA GLY A 8 51.71 24.77 -27.24
C GLY A 8 50.33 24.74 -27.93
N GLN A 9 50.02 25.75 -28.74
CA GLN A 9 48.82 25.88 -29.55
C GLN A 9 48.75 24.83 -30.68
N GLY A 10 47.55 24.33 -31.00
CA GLY A 10 47.31 23.49 -32.18
C GLY A 10 46.39 24.17 -33.19
N LYS A 11 46.83 24.26 -34.46
CA LYS A 11 45.96 24.37 -35.63
C LYS A 11 46.55 23.62 -36.83
N GLN A 12 45.72 22.72 -37.36
CA GLN A 12 45.44 22.38 -38.76
C GLN A 12 46.52 21.79 -39.68
N GLY A 13 46.16 20.66 -40.29
CA GLY A 13 46.76 20.12 -41.52
C GLY A 13 46.02 18.84 -41.94
N ALA A 14 45.27 18.93 -43.04
CA ALA A 14 44.32 17.93 -43.53
C ALA A 14 44.96 16.78 -44.33
N SER A 15 44.29 15.62 -44.38
CA SER A 15 44.01 14.95 -45.67
C SER A 15 42.82 13.98 -45.52
N SER A 16 41.76 14.21 -46.29
CA SER A 16 40.66 13.26 -46.50
C SER A 16 40.60 12.97 -47.99
N SER A 17 40.78 11.71 -48.37
CA SER A 17 40.48 11.21 -49.72
C SER A 17 38.98 10.97 -49.86
N ALA A 18 38.38 11.57 -50.89
CA ALA A 18 36.97 11.44 -51.26
C ALA A 18 36.63 10.04 -51.82
N LEU A 19 35.38 9.61 -51.62
CA LEU A 19 34.71 8.58 -52.43
C LEU A 19 33.50 9.21 -53.14
N PRO A 20 33.27 8.94 -54.45
CA PRO A 20 32.17 9.48 -55.22
C PRO A 20 30.96 8.53 -55.28
N ASN A 21 29.74 9.08 -55.17
CA ASN A 21 28.52 8.77 -55.96
C ASN A 21 27.21 9.07 -55.20
N GLY A 22 26.63 10.24 -55.52
CA GLY A 22 25.22 10.61 -55.62
C GLY A 22 24.07 9.69 -55.16
N LYS A 23 23.99 9.31 -53.87
CA LYS A 23 22.71 9.00 -53.21
C LYS A 23 22.61 9.82 -51.92
N PRO A 24 21.48 10.48 -51.62
CA PRO A 24 21.33 11.24 -50.38
C PRO A 24 21.52 10.30 -49.18
N ASP A 25 22.38 10.67 -48.23
CA ASP A 25 22.64 9.88 -47.03
C ASP A 25 21.32 9.63 -46.29
N ILE A 26 20.92 8.36 -46.22
CA ILE A 26 19.67 7.95 -45.58
C ILE A 26 19.63 8.36 -44.11
N ARG A 27 20.79 8.45 -43.45
CA ARG A 27 20.89 8.91 -42.06
C ARG A 27 20.58 10.39 -41.94
N ALA A 28 21.03 11.21 -42.90
CA ALA A 28 20.68 12.62 -42.96
C ALA A 28 19.16 12.82 -43.18
N ARG A 29 18.55 12.04 -44.07
CA ARG A 29 17.10 12.06 -44.31
C ARG A 29 16.28 11.64 -43.10
N ILE A 30 16.73 10.62 -42.35
CA ILE A 30 16.07 10.20 -41.11
C ILE A 30 16.15 11.31 -40.06
N ARG A 31 17.33 11.91 -39.85
CA ARG A 31 17.51 13.01 -38.89
C ARG A 31 16.66 14.23 -39.23
N SER A 32 16.49 14.56 -40.51
CA SER A 32 15.65 15.68 -40.93
C SER A 32 14.14 15.36 -40.96
N SER A 33 13.74 14.10 -40.78
CA SER A 33 12.33 13.68 -40.90
C SER A 33 11.49 13.92 -39.64
N GLY A 34 12.12 14.10 -38.47
CA GLY A 34 11.43 14.15 -37.18
C GLY A 34 10.82 12.81 -36.74
N LEU A 35 11.04 11.72 -37.48
CA LEU A 35 10.53 10.38 -37.18
C LEU A 35 11.56 9.50 -36.45
N PHE A 36 12.74 10.04 -36.15
CA PHE A 36 13.72 9.45 -35.26
C PHE A 36 14.12 10.49 -34.20
N ASP A 37 13.85 10.19 -32.94
CA ASP A 37 14.17 11.06 -31.80
C ASP A 37 15.19 10.34 -30.93
N ALA A 38 16.45 10.80 -30.94
CA ALA A 38 17.55 10.13 -30.25
C ALA A 38 17.38 10.14 -28.71
N ASP A 39 16.88 11.25 -28.16
CA ASP A 39 16.73 11.40 -26.72
C ASP A 39 15.53 10.59 -26.21
N TRP A 40 14.42 10.61 -26.96
CA TRP A 40 13.30 9.72 -26.68
C TRP A 40 13.67 8.25 -26.85
N TYR A 41 14.40 7.89 -27.92
CA TYR A 41 14.83 6.52 -28.17
C TYR A 41 15.71 5.98 -27.03
N CYS A 42 16.65 6.79 -26.53
CA CYS A 42 17.46 6.41 -25.36
C CYS A 42 16.65 6.36 -24.06
N ALA A 43 15.67 7.25 -23.88
CA ALA A 43 14.80 7.25 -22.70
C ALA A 43 13.84 6.05 -22.67
N GLN A 44 13.30 5.65 -23.83
CA GLN A 44 12.45 4.48 -23.98
C GLN A 44 13.23 3.18 -23.99
N TYR A 45 14.47 3.20 -24.47
CA TYR A 45 15.35 2.03 -24.54
C TYR A 45 16.67 2.30 -23.81
N PRO A 46 16.69 2.27 -22.47
CA PRO A 46 17.88 2.56 -21.67
C PRO A 46 19.05 1.57 -21.91
N ASP A 47 18.79 0.42 -22.52
CA ASP A 47 19.84 -0.52 -22.91
C ASP A 47 20.73 0.02 -24.04
N VAL A 48 20.25 0.98 -24.84
CA VAL A 48 21.01 1.63 -25.93
C VAL A 48 22.26 2.34 -25.39
N THR A 49 22.17 2.98 -24.21
CA THR A 49 23.32 3.64 -23.56
C THR A 49 24.35 2.63 -23.04
N SER A 50 23.92 1.43 -22.68
CA SER A 50 24.79 0.34 -22.21
C SER A 50 25.62 -0.27 -23.35
N VAL A 51 25.13 -0.18 -24.59
CA VAL A 51 25.80 -0.70 -25.80
C VAL A 51 26.81 0.30 -26.40
N GLY A 52 26.75 1.59 -26.01
CA GLY A 52 27.71 2.63 -26.44
C GLY A 52 27.63 3.01 -27.93
N LEU A 53 26.55 2.63 -28.62
CA LEU A 53 26.33 2.98 -30.03
C LEU A 53 25.52 4.29 -30.16
N ASP A 54 25.76 5.04 -31.24
CA ASP A 54 24.89 6.17 -31.63
C ASP A 54 23.43 5.66 -31.77
N PRO A 55 22.43 6.32 -31.17
CA PRO A 55 21.05 5.82 -31.11
C PRO A 55 20.44 5.53 -32.48
N LEU A 56 20.75 6.35 -33.49
CA LEU A 56 20.29 6.13 -34.86
C LEU A 56 20.97 4.92 -35.49
N LYS A 57 22.28 4.73 -35.25
CA LYS A 57 22.97 3.50 -35.68
C LYS A 57 22.41 2.26 -34.98
N HIS A 58 22.08 2.37 -33.69
CA HIS A 58 21.46 1.30 -32.93
C HIS A 58 20.09 0.92 -33.53
N PHE A 59 19.23 1.92 -33.79
CA PHE A 59 17.93 1.67 -34.37
C PHE A 59 17.99 1.04 -35.77
N LEU A 60 18.86 1.57 -36.64
CA LEU A 60 19.02 1.06 -38.00
C LEU A 60 19.53 -0.38 -38.05
N ARG A 61 20.36 -0.79 -37.07
CA ARG A 61 21.02 -2.10 -37.05
C ARG A 61 20.28 -3.14 -36.22
N PHE A 62 19.64 -2.73 -35.13
CA PHE A 62 19.02 -3.62 -34.14
C PHE A 62 17.59 -3.18 -33.82
N GLY A 63 17.36 -1.88 -33.59
CA GLY A 63 16.06 -1.39 -33.11
C GLY A 63 14.88 -1.79 -33.97
N ALA A 64 14.98 -1.63 -35.29
CA ALA A 64 13.90 -2.02 -36.19
C ALA A 64 13.66 -3.55 -36.23
N LEU A 65 14.71 -4.36 -36.12
CA LEU A 65 14.60 -5.82 -36.02
C LEU A 65 13.93 -6.25 -34.71
N LEU A 66 14.23 -5.51 -33.63
CA LEU A 66 13.61 -5.66 -32.32
C LEU A 66 12.22 -5.00 -32.23
N ARG A 67 11.67 -4.56 -33.37
CA ARG A 67 10.38 -3.85 -33.48
C ARG A 67 10.27 -2.62 -32.55
N ARG A 68 11.39 -2.02 -32.18
CA ARG A 68 11.44 -0.80 -31.37
C ARG A 68 11.04 0.40 -32.20
N ASP A 69 10.36 1.33 -31.59
CA ASP A 69 9.89 2.54 -32.25
C ASP A 69 11.03 3.55 -32.30
N PRO A 70 11.30 4.21 -33.43
CA PRO A 70 12.34 5.23 -33.51
C PRO A 70 11.95 6.57 -32.89
N SER A 71 10.65 6.79 -32.68
CA SER A 71 10.07 8.00 -32.08
C SER A 71 8.61 7.74 -31.68
N PRO A 72 7.95 8.63 -30.92
CA PRO A 72 6.50 8.55 -30.69
C PRO A 72 5.64 8.74 -31.95
N HIS A 73 6.28 8.96 -33.10
CA HIS A 73 5.65 9.36 -34.36
C HIS A 73 5.73 8.25 -35.42
N PHE A 74 6.38 7.13 -35.08
CA PHE A 74 6.51 5.98 -35.96
C PHE A 74 6.51 4.71 -35.11
N GLU A 75 5.47 3.88 -35.24
CA GLU A 75 5.36 2.58 -34.60
C GLU A 75 5.88 1.50 -35.56
N THR A 76 7.07 0.99 -35.29
CA THR A 76 7.79 0.01 -36.11
C THR A 76 7.01 -1.29 -36.24
N ALA A 77 6.42 -1.77 -35.14
CA ALA A 77 5.61 -2.99 -35.15
C ALA A 77 4.37 -2.82 -36.04
N PHE A 78 3.60 -1.75 -35.83
CA PHE A 78 2.43 -1.44 -36.65
C PHE A 78 2.77 -1.32 -38.13
N TYR A 79 3.88 -0.63 -38.46
CA TYR A 79 4.28 -0.44 -39.84
C TYR A 79 4.61 -1.76 -40.54
N LEU A 80 5.33 -2.66 -39.86
CA LEU A 80 5.69 -3.97 -40.39
C LEU A 80 4.50 -4.92 -40.49
N ASP A 81 3.59 -4.86 -39.51
CA ASP A 81 2.39 -5.71 -39.48
C ASP A 81 1.35 -5.27 -40.53
N SER A 82 1.30 -3.97 -40.85
CA SER A 82 0.44 -3.41 -41.89
C SER A 82 1.00 -3.56 -43.31
N HIS A 83 2.30 -3.86 -43.45
CA HIS A 83 2.98 -4.02 -44.75
C HIS A 83 3.86 -5.29 -44.74
N PRO A 84 3.23 -6.49 -44.86
CA PRO A 84 3.93 -7.78 -44.79
C PRO A 84 5.03 -7.96 -45.85
N ASP A 85 4.92 -7.28 -46.99
CA ASP A 85 5.92 -7.22 -48.05
C ASP A 85 7.22 -6.54 -47.59
N VAL A 86 7.09 -5.44 -46.83
CA VAL A 86 8.23 -4.74 -46.23
C VAL A 86 8.88 -5.63 -45.18
N ALA A 87 8.09 -6.29 -44.34
CA ALA A 87 8.59 -7.23 -43.33
C ALA A 87 9.35 -8.42 -43.96
N ALA A 88 8.82 -9.00 -45.05
CA ALA A 88 9.46 -10.10 -45.77
C ALA A 88 10.76 -9.65 -46.48
N SER A 89 10.83 -8.39 -46.93
CA SER A 89 12.02 -7.85 -47.62
C SER A 89 13.21 -7.56 -46.69
N GLY A 90 12.97 -7.47 -45.37
CA GLY A 90 13.99 -7.10 -44.38
C GLY A 90 14.46 -5.64 -44.45
N VAL A 91 13.82 -4.81 -45.29
CA VAL A 91 14.11 -3.36 -45.35
C VAL A 91 13.67 -2.70 -44.05
N ASN A 92 14.50 -1.80 -43.51
CA ASN A 92 14.15 -1.06 -42.31
C ASN A 92 12.84 -0.27 -42.52
N PRO A 93 11.82 -0.44 -41.66
CA PRO A 93 10.48 0.11 -41.87
C PRO A 93 10.46 1.63 -41.91
N LEU A 94 11.27 2.32 -41.11
CA LEU A 94 11.38 3.77 -41.16
C LEU A 94 12.04 4.24 -42.47
N VAL A 95 13.03 3.50 -42.96
CA VAL A 95 13.68 3.78 -44.26
C VAL A 95 12.70 3.57 -45.40
N HIS A 96 11.96 2.46 -45.39
CA HIS A 96 10.92 2.18 -46.38
C HIS A 96 9.86 3.28 -46.38
N TYR A 97 9.37 3.64 -45.20
CA TYR A 97 8.39 4.70 -45.04
C TYR A 97 8.84 6.02 -45.65
N LEU A 98 10.08 6.44 -45.36
CA LEU A 98 10.63 7.69 -45.86
C LEU A 98 10.94 7.66 -47.37
N GLN A 99 11.21 6.49 -47.95
CA GLN A 99 11.56 6.35 -49.36
C GLN A 99 10.34 6.24 -50.27
N THR A 100 9.33 5.46 -49.87
CA THR A 100 8.20 5.10 -50.72
C THR A 100 6.88 5.07 -49.95
N GLY A 101 6.86 4.56 -48.72
CA GLY A 101 5.62 4.32 -47.99
C GLY A 101 4.79 5.57 -47.66
N CYS A 102 5.44 6.68 -47.30
CA CYS A 102 4.74 7.94 -47.01
C CYS A 102 4.04 8.49 -48.27
N ALA A 103 4.69 8.41 -49.44
CA ALA A 103 4.10 8.83 -50.71
C ALA A 103 2.95 7.92 -51.17
N GLN A 104 2.95 6.65 -50.73
CA GLN A 104 1.89 5.68 -50.97
C GLN A 104 0.73 5.77 -49.95
N GLY A 105 0.80 6.72 -49.01
CA GLY A 105 -0.25 6.94 -48.01
C GLY A 105 -0.21 5.95 -46.83
N HIS A 106 0.90 5.23 -46.65
CA HIS A 106 1.05 4.33 -45.51
C HIS A 106 1.04 5.13 -44.20
N LEU A 107 0.53 4.54 -43.13
CA LEU A 107 0.53 5.18 -41.81
C LEU A 107 1.83 4.85 -41.08
N ALA A 108 2.40 5.83 -40.38
CA ALA A 108 3.57 5.63 -39.54
C ALA A 108 3.25 4.91 -38.22
N ARG A 109 1.98 4.94 -37.76
CA ARG A 109 1.54 4.36 -36.48
C ARG A 109 0.05 4.02 -36.44
N ALA A 110 -0.37 3.16 -35.49
CA ALA A 110 -1.76 2.72 -35.34
C ALA A 110 -2.69 3.85 -34.86
N ASN A 111 -3.97 3.78 -35.24
CA ASN A 111 -5.02 4.70 -34.76
C ASN A 111 -5.56 4.24 -33.40
N GLN A 112 -5.48 5.06 -32.35
CA GLN A 112 -6.05 4.75 -31.02
C GLN A 112 -7.34 5.53 -30.67
N GLY A 113 -7.81 6.50 -31.45
CA GLY A 113 -9.02 7.26 -31.12
C GLY A 113 -9.91 7.67 -32.29
N ARG A 114 -11.24 7.72 -32.07
CA ARG A 114 -12.23 8.42 -32.92
C ARG A 114 -12.31 9.91 -32.63
N VAL A 115 -11.76 10.38 -31.51
CA VAL A 115 -11.74 11.79 -31.10
C VAL A 115 -10.35 12.21 -30.60
N ALA A 116 -10.04 13.50 -30.67
CA ALA A 116 -8.77 14.06 -30.20
C ALA A 116 -8.95 15.30 -29.32
N LEU A 117 -8.05 15.50 -28.35
CA LEU A 117 -7.91 16.75 -27.60
C LEU A 117 -6.69 17.52 -28.11
N VAL A 118 -6.89 18.75 -28.55
CA VAL A 118 -5.83 19.65 -28.99
C VAL A 118 -5.76 20.84 -28.04
N VAL A 119 -4.62 20.99 -27.37
CA VAL A 119 -4.33 22.06 -26.43
C VAL A 119 -3.26 22.97 -27.03
N HIS A 120 -3.43 24.28 -26.97
CA HIS A 120 -2.34 25.23 -27.17
C HIS A 120 -1.93 25.89 -25.85
N ALA A 121 -0.72 25.59 -25.37
CA ALA A 121 -0.16 26.06 -24.12
C ALA A 121 0.84 27.20 -24.36
N PHE A 122 0.33 28.42 -24.34
CA PHE A 122 1.13 29.64 -24.48
C PHE A 122 1.45 30.28 -23.12
N HIS A 123 0.46 30.39 -22.23
CA HIS A 123 0.60 30.96 -20.88
C HIS A 123 0.72 29.85 -19.83
N LEU A 124 1.95 29.53 -19.45
CA LEU A 124 2.24 28.39 -18.56
C LEU A 124 1.70 28.56 -17.14
N ASP A 125 1.56 29.79 -16.66
CA ASP A 125 1.09 30.13 -15.31
C ASP A 125 -0.39 29.80 -15.08
N VAL A 126 -1.15 29.51 -16.13
CA VAL A 126 -2.58 29.17 -16.06
C VAL A 126 -2.91 27.79 -16.64
N VAL A 127 -1.89 26.95 -16.88
CA VAL A 127 -2.07 25.58 -17.40
C VAL A 127 -2.88 24.70 -16.45
N GLY A 128 -2.80 24.94 -15.13
CA GLY A 128 -3.55 24.19 -14.13
C GLY A 128 -5.07 24.20 -14.36
N ASP A 129 -5.61 25.32 -14.85
CA ASP A 129 -7.03 25.41 -15.22
C ASP A 129 -7.35 24.41 -16.35
N LEU A 130 -6.53 24.36 -17.40
CA LEU A 130 -6.71 23.42 -18.51
C LEU A 130 -6.60 21.96 -18.08
N VAL A 131 -5.62 21.61 -17.24
CA VAL A 131 -5.45 20.24 -16.73
C VAL A 131 -6.72 19.77 -16.01
N ARG A 132 -7.31 20.63 -15.17
CA ARG A 132 -8.55 20.33 -14.46
C ARG A 132 -9.71 20.02 -15.40
N TYR A 133 -9.90 20.81 -16.47
CA TYR A 133 -10.96 20.58 -17.44
C TYR A 133 -10.65 19.40 -18.38
N ALA A 134 -9.39 19.23 -18.79
CA ALA A 134 -8.93 18.12 -19.62
C ALA A 134 -9.10 16.75 -18.93
N ALA A 135 -9.08 16.70 -17.59
CA ALA A 135 -9.39 15.47 -16.84
C ALA A 135 -10.83 14.94 -17.03
N ASN A 136 -11.73 15.76 -17.61
CA ASN A 136 -13.06 15.32 -18.04
C ASN A 136 -13.06 14.63 -19.41
N PHE A 137 -11.95 14.71 -20.17
CA PHE A 137 -11.80 14.05 -21.46
C PHE A 137 -11.62 12.52 -21.29
N PRO A 138 -12.04 11.69 -22.26
CA PRO A 138 -11.88 10.24 -22.15
C PRO A 138 -10.40 9.83 -22.03
N ALA A 139 -10.11 8.92 -21.09
CA ALA A 139 -8.80 8.29 -21.00
C ALA A 139 -8.55 7.44 -22.26
N GLY A 140 -7.31 7.44 -22.76
CA GLY A 140 -6.89 6.72 -23.97
C GLY A 140 -7.24 7.40 -25.31
N ALA A 141 -7.84 8.59 -25.31
CA ALA A 141 -8.00 9.38 -26.54
C ALA A 141 -6.70 10.13 -26.88
N ASP A 142 -6.45 10.37 -28.18
CA ASP A 142 -5.25 11.09 -28.63
C ASP A 142 -5.26 12.53 -28.10
N GLN A 143 -4.13 12.96 -27.50
CA GLN A 143 -3.95 14.32 -27.00
C GLN A 143 -2.71 14.98 -27.63
N PHE A 144 -2.87 16.23 -28.04
CA PHE A 144 -1.79 17.05 -28.61
C PHE A 144 -1.69 18.34 -27.83
N VAL A 145 -0.50 18.68 -27.33
CA VAL A 145 -0.24 19.95 -26.65
C VAL A 145 0.81 20.71 -27.46
N THR A 146 0.36 21.74 -28.16
CA THR A 146 1.24 22.65 -28.88
C THR A 146 1.79 23.71 -27.94
N HIS A 147 3.05 24.10 -28.10
CA HIS A 147 3.68 25.17 -27.34
C HIS A 147 4.65 25.99 -28.21
N PRO A 148 4.96 27.25 -27.89
CA PRO A 148 5.93 28.03 -28.64
C PRO A 148 7.31 27.37 -28.70
N GLU A 149 7.98 27.47 -29.85
CA GLU A 149 9.40 27.17 -29.98
C GLU A 149 10.23 28.04 -29.03
N GLY A 150 11.28 27.46 -28.42
CA GLY A 150 12.19 28.18 -27.52
C GLY A 150 11.83 28.19 -26.04
N LEU A 151 10.85 27.39 -25.58
CA LEU A 151 10.64 27.15 -24.15
C LEU A 151 11.84 26.43 -23.52
N ASP A 152 12.17 26.79 -22.27
CA ASP A 152 13.23 26.12 -21.54
C ASP A 152 12.86 24.69 -21.12
N ALA A 153 13.88 23.89 -20.75
CA ALA A 153 13.68 22.49 -20.39
C ALA A 153 12.75 22.29 -19.18
N LYS A 154 12.71 23.24 -18.23
CA LYS A 154 11.83 23.16 -17.05
C LYS A 154 10.37 23.40 -17.43
N ALA A 155 10.12 24.32 -18.36
CA ALA A 155 8.81 24.62 -18.90
C ALA A 155 8.25 23.45 -19.74
N VAL A 156 9.09 22.83 -20.57
CA VAL A 156 8.70 21.63 -21.33
C VAL A 156 8.42 20.45 -20.40
N GLU A 157 9.25 20.24 -19.38
CA GLU A 157 9.02 19.20 -18.37
C GLU A 157 7.75 19.46 -17.55
N PHE A 158 7.47 20.72 -17.21
CA PHE A 158 6.22 21.10 -16.57
C PHE A 158 4.99 20.74 -17.42
N LEU A 159 5.02 21.01 -18.73
CA LEU A 159 3.94 20.62 -19.65
C LEU A 159 3.82 19.10 -19.78
N ARG A 160 4.95 18.38 -19.83
CA ARG A 160 4.98 16.90 -19.88
C ARG A 160 4.34 16.29 -18.64
N ARG A 161 4.62 16.83 -17.45
CA ARG A 161 3.98 16.41 -16.20
C ARG A 161 2.50 16.80 -16.13
N SER A 162 2.13 17.94 -16.72
CA SER A 162 0.76 18.45 -16.71
C SER A 162 -0.17 17.68 -17.65
N PHE A 163 0.36 17.19 -18.77
CA PHE A 163 -0.37 16.39 -19.77
C PHE A 163 0.45 15.15 -20.15
N PRO A 164 0.53 14.13 -19.27
CA PRO A 164 1.42 12.98 -19.46
C PRO A 164 1.06 12.14 -20.71
N GLU A 165 -0.22 12.11 -21.06
CA GLU A 165 -0.76 11.37 -22.20
C GLU A 165 -0.66 12.15 -23.54
N ALA A 166 -0.14 13.38 -23.52
CA ALA A 166 -0.17 14.25 -24.69
C ALA A 166 1.16 14.26 -25.46
N ARG A 167 1.03 14.24 -26.80
CA ARG A 167 2.13 14.58 -27.70
C ARG A 167 2.41 16.08 -27.61
N LEU A 168 3.56 16.44 -27.03
CA LEU A 168 4.04 17.81 -27.05
C LEU A 168 4.57 18.17 -28.45
N VAL A 169 4.14 19.31 -28.98
CA VAL A 169 4.53 19.79 -30.32
C VAL A 169 5.00 21.24 -30.24
N ALA A 170 6.29 21.47 -30.45
CA ALA A 170 6.83 22.82 -30.58
C ALA A 170 6.33 23.43 -31.91
N VAL A 171 5.80 24.64 -31.86
CA VAL A 171 5.31 25.37 -33.03
C VAL A 171 5.82 26.81 -33.06
N PRO A 172 6.01 27.42 -34.24
CA PRO A 172 6.39 28.82 -34.34
C PRO A 172 5.39 29.71 -33.61
N ASN A 173 5.88 30.75 -32.94
CA ASN A 173 5.03 31.76 -32.30
C ASN A 173 4.43 32.73 -33.35
N ALA A 174 3.58 32.21 -34.23
CA ALA A 174 2.96 32.95 -35.34
C ALA A 174 1.50 32.52 -35.50
N GLY A 175 0.58 33.49 -35.64
CA GLY A 175 -0.84 33.21 -35.78
C GLY A 175 -1.56 32.71 -34.52
N GLN A 176 -0.94 32.84 -33.34
CA GLN A 176 -1.50 32.47 -32.03
C GLN A 176 -1.96 31.00 -31.97
N ASP A 177 -3.05 30.70 -31.27
CA ASP A 177 -3.59 29.34 -31.12
C ASP A 177 -4.12 28.75 -32.43
N VAL A 178 -4.53 29.59 -33.38
CA VAL A 178 -5.00 29.17 -34.71
C VAL A 178 -3.83 28.74 -35.59
N GLY A 179 -2.75 29.53 -35.62
CA GLY A 179 -1.51 29.19 -36.32
C GLY A 179 -0.92 27.89 -35.77
N ALA A 180 -0.91 27.73 -34.44
CA ALA A 180 -0.50 26.49 -33.78
C ALA A 180 -1.36 25.28 -34.20
N LEU A 181 -2.68 25.44 -34.26
CA LEU A 181 -3.60 24.39 -34.72
C LEU A 181 -3.34 23.99 -36.19
N VAL A 182 -3.11 24.98 -37.07
CA VAL A 182 -2.82 24.72 -38.49
C VAL A 182 -1.48 24.03 -38.67
N VAL A 183 -0.45 24.44 -37.93
CA VAL A 183 0.86 23.77 -37.95
C VAL A 183 0.70 22.32 -37.46
N LEU A 184 -0.02 22.10 -36.35
CA LEU A 184 -0.31 20.74 -35.88
C LEU A 184 -1.05 19.91 -36.92
N ALA A 185 -2.06 20.46 -37.58
CA ALA A 185 -2.83 19.79 -38.63
C ALA A 185 -2.01 19.43 -39.89
N ARG A 186 -0.84 20.06 -40.08
CA ARG A 186 0.12 19.69 -41.14
C ARG A 186 1.07 18.57 -40.69
N LEU A 187 1.29 18.42 -39.38
CA LEU A 187 2.16 17.41 -38.79
C LEU A 187 1.42 16.12 -38.43
N VAL A 188 0.10 16.22 -38.25
CA VAL A 188 -0.79 15.14 -37.86
C VAL A 188 -2.04 15.22 -38.73
N ASP A 189 -2.47 14.09 -39.28
CA ASP A 189 -3.76 14.00 -39.97
C ASP A 189 -4.90 14.15 -38.96
N LEU A 190 -5.27 15.40 -38.66
CA LEU A 190 -6.42 15.70 -37.82
C LEU A 190 -7.75 15.41 -38.55
N GLY A 191 -7.73 15.30 -39.88
CA GLY A 191 -8.89 14.96 -40.70
C GLY A 191 -9.51 13.60 -40.37
N ARG A 192 -8.72 12.68 -39.82
CA ARG A 192 -9.13 11.31 -39.45
C ARG A 192 -10.09 11.22 -38.25
N TYR A 193 -10.18 12.26 -37.41
CA TYR A 193 -10.99 12.20 -36.20
C TYR A 193 -12.45 12.58 -36.48
N GLU A 194 -13.39 11.83 -35.89
CA GLU A 194 -14.83 12.15 -35.93
C GLU A 194 -15.11 13.49 -35.26
N ALA A 195 -14.40 13.80 -34.17
CA ALA A 195 -14.45 15.10 -33.50
C ALA A 195 -13.13 15.46 -32.82
N ILE A 196 -12.78 16.74 -32.84
CA ILE A 196 -11.59 17.30 -32.20
C ILE A 196 -12.04 18.34 -31.21
N CYS A 197 -11.71 18.18 -29.94
CA CYS A 197 -11.87 19.22 -28.93
C CYS A 197 -10.61 20.09 -28.92
N LYS A 198 -10.74 21.36 -29.28
CA LYS A 198 -9.64 22.32 -29.29
C LYS A 198 -9.81 23.33 -28.16
N VAL A 199 -8.76 23.49 -27.36
CA VAL A 199 -8.68 24.45 -26.24
C VAL A 199 -7.31 25.11 -26.16
N HIS A 200 -7.19 26.22 -25.43
CA HIS A 200 -5.91 26.90 -25.24
C HIS A 200 -5.86 27.74 -23.96
N THR A 201 -4.65 28.14 -23.56
CA THR A 201 -4.44 29.08 -22.43
C THR A 201 -4.83 30.50 -22.83
N LYS A 202 -5.48 31.25 -21.92
CA LYS A 202 -5.86 32.67 -22.13
C LYS A 202 -5.53 33.52 -20.90
N LYS A 203 -4.81 34.63 -21.08
CA LYS A 203 -4.42 35.55 -20.00
C LYS A 203 -4.85 37.00 -20.21
N ASP A 204 -4.99 37.45 -21.45
CA ASP A 204 -5.24 38.87 -21.77
C ASP A 204 -6.74 39.20 -21.87
N ALA A 205 -7.30 39.76 -20.79
CA ALA A 205 -8.63 40.38 -20.74
C ALA A 205 -8.87 41.14 -19.41
N ASN A 206 -9.87 42.03 -19.36
CA ASN A 206 -10.32 42.72 -18.14
C ASN A 206 -10.92 41.79 -17.05
N GLU A 207 -11.12 40.49 -17.31
CA GLU A 207 -11.54 39.48 -16.32
C GLU A 207 -10.95 38.09 -16.70
N PRO A 208 -9.63 37.87 -16.56
CA PRO A 208 -8.95 36.76 -17.22
C PRO A 208 -9.37 35.38 -16.70
N LEU A 209 -9.73 35.28 -15.41
CA LEU A 209 -10.20 34.05 -14.80
C LEU A 209 -11.59 33.65 -15.32
N ARG A 210 -12.54 34.61 -15.34
CA ARG A 210 -13.89 34.39 -15.88
C ARG A 210 -13.87 34.04 -17.37
N TRP A 211 -13.00 34.67 -18.15
CA TRP A 211 -12.84 34.35 -19.58
C TRP A 211 -12.35 32.90 -19.77
N ARG A 212 -11.29 32.47 -19.06
CA ARG A 212 -10.80 31.09 -19.15
C ARG A 212 -11.89 30.08 -18.82
N HIS A 213 -12.64 30.32 -17.75
CA HIS A 213 -13.72 29.42 -17.35
C HIS A 213 -14.89 29.41 -18.34
N ALA A 214 -15.27 30.55 -18.93
CA ALA A 214 -16.29 30.61 -19.99
C ALA A 214 -15.89 29.75 -21.20
N LEU A 215 -14.62 29.83 -21.62
CA LEU A 215 -14.09 29.07 -22.75
C LEU A 215 -14.10 27.56 -22.48
N LEU A 216 -13.70 27.12 -21.29
CA LEU A 216 -13.53 25.71 -20.97
C LEU A 216 -14.83 25.01 -20.55
N ARG A 217 -15.76 25.71 -19.89
CA ARG A 217 -17.03 25.12 -19.46
C ARG A 217 -17.96 24.79 -20.64
N GLY A 218 -17.87 25.53 -21.74
CA GLY A 218 -18.65 25.24 -22.95
C GLY A 218 -18.25 23.94 -23.65
N VAL A 219 -17.07 23.38 -23.35
CA VAL A 219 -16.48 22.24 -24.07
C VAL A 219 -16.07 21.07 -23.19
N LEU A 220 -15.72 21.30 -21.92
CA LEU A 220 -15.11 20.34 -21.01
C LEU A 220 -15.63 20.42 -19.56
N ALA A 221 -16.78 21.04 -19.29
CA ALA A 221 -17.29 21.28 -17.92
C ALA A 221 -17.45 20.03 -17.06
N SER A 222 -17.77 18.88 -17.65
CA SER A 222 -17.91 17.61 -16.93
C SER A 222 -17.75 16.41 -17.84
N LYS A 223 -17.38 15.25 -17.28
CA LYS A 223 -17.39 13.96 -18.00
C LYS A 223 -18.73 13.68 -18.68
N GLY A 224 -19.85 14.08 -18.06
CA GLY A 224 -21.19 13.92 -18.61
C GLY A 224 -21.43 14.76 -19.86
N GLN A 225 -21.02 16.03 -19.86
CA GLN A 225 -21.09 16.89 -21.05
C GLN A 225 -20.24 16.32 -22.17
N VAL A 226 -18.97 16.02 -21.90
CA VAL A 226 -18.02 15.48 -22.89
C VAL A 226 -18.54 14.21 -23.56
N ARG A 227 -19.06 13.26 -22.77
CA ARG A 227 -19.66 12.02 -23.29
C ARG A 227 -20.85 12.30 -24.22
N ARG A 228 -21.72 13.26 -23.88
CA ARG A 228 -22.86 13.65 -24.72
C ARG A 228 -22.39 14.28 -26.03
N THR A 229 -21.40 15.17 -25.98
CA THR A 229 -20.82 15.81 -27.17
C THR A 229 -20.22 14.78 -28.12
N ILE A 230 -19.38 13.87 -27.59
CA ILE A 230 -18.78 12.78 -28.40
C ILE A 230 -19.87 11.91 -29.03
N LYS A 231 -20.88 11.52 -28.24
CA LYS A 231 -22.01 10.72 -28.73
C LYS A 231 -22.75 11.44 -29.87
N ALA A 232 -23.01 12.75 -29.74
CA ALA A 232 -23.69 13.52 -30.76
C ALA A 232 -22.90 13.59 -32.09
N PHE A 233 -21.57 13.73 -32.03
CA PHE A 233 -20.73 13.68 -33.24
C PHE A 233 -20.71 12.31 -33.91
N ALA A 234 -20.81 11.23 -33.13
CA ALA A 234 -20.87 9.87 -33.65
C ALA A 234 -22.24 9.56 -34.29
N GLU A 235 -23.34 10.12 -33.75
CA GLU A 235 -24.71 9.81 -34.18
C GLU A 235 -25.23 10.70 -35.31
N ASP A 236 -24.80 11.98 -35.41
CA ASP A 236 -25.23 12.91 -36.46
C ASP A 236 -24.05 13.36 -37.34
N PRO A 237 -23.87 12.76 -38.54
CA PRO A 237 -22.85 13.18 -39.49
C PRO A 237 -22.95 14.65 -39.93
N ARG A 238 -24.13 15.28 -39.79
CA ARG A 238 -24.34 16.70 -40.09
C ARG A 238 -23.90 17.61 -38.96
N LEU A 239 -23.59 17.10 -37.76
CA LEU A 239 -23.01 17.90 -36.70
C LEU A 239 -21.56 18.24 -37.06
N VAL A 240 -21.28 19.54 -37.23
CA VAL A 240 -19.96 20.03 -37.68
C VAL A 240 -19.18 20.69 -36.56
N LEU A 241 -19.87 21.41 -35.66
CA LEU A 241 -19.28 22.21 -34.60
C LEU A 241 -20.03 22.06 -33.28
N ALA A 242 -19.33 22.09 -32.15
CA ALA A 242 -19.94 22.25 -30.84
C ALA A 242 -19.15 23.23 -29.96
N GLY A 243 -19.81 23.92 -29.03
CA GLY A 243 -19.12 24.87 -28.16
C GLY A 243 -20.02 25.59 -27.17
N SER A 244 -19.49 26.68 -26.60
CA SER A 244 -20.23 27.52 -25.66
C SER A 244 -21.36 28.29 -26.34
N ARG A 245 -22.57 28.21 -25.78
CA ARG A 245 -23.74 28.97 -26.24
C ARG A 245 -23.53 30.47 -26.08
N GLN A 246 -23.07 30.91 -24.91
CA GLN A 246 -22.86 32.32 -24.60
C GLN A 246 -21.73 32.95 -25.43
N LEU A 247 -20.78 32.14 -25.92
CA LEU A 247 -19.69 32.61 -26.77
C LEU A 247 -19.92 32.36 -28.27
N TYR A 248 -21.10 31.86 -28.67
CA TYR A 248 -21.46 31.73 -30.08
C TYR A 248 -22.02 33.06 -30.59
N LEU A 249 -21.20 33.79 -31.34
CA LEU A 249 -21.44 35.18 -31.76
C LEU A 249 -21.95 35.24 -33.21
N HIS A 250 -22.78 36.24 -33.50
CA HIS A 250 -23.37 36.46 -34.83
C HIS A 250 -22.30 36.93 -35.83
N GLY A 251 -21.99 36.10 -36.83
CA GLY A 251 -20.89 36.33 -37.77
C GLY A 251 -20.91 37.70 -38.47
N PRO A 252 -22.00 38.08 -39.18
CA PRO A 252 -22.10 39.36 -39.88
C PRO A 252 -21.84 40.60 -39.01
N SER A 253 -22.17 40.55 -37.72
CA SER A 253 -21.98 41.67 -36.78
C SER A 253 -20.54 41.85 -36.30
N TYR A 254 -19.66 40.90 -36.61
CA TYR A 254 -18.26 40.85 -36.14
C TYR A 254 -17.24 40.76 -37.30
N LEU A 255 -17.63 41.07 -38.55
CA LEU A 255 -16.74 40.98 -39.70
C LEU A 255 -15.66 42.08 -39.78
N TRP A 256 -15.95 43.32 -39.38
CA TRP A 256 -15.05 44.50 -39.50
C TRP A 256 -14.20 44.49 -40.79
N SER A 257 -12.86 44.61 -40.68
CA SER A 257 -11.93 44.57 -41.81
C SER A 257 -11.62 43.14 -42.28
N ASN A 258 -12.11 42.10 -41.58
CA ASN A 258 -11.89 40.71 -41.94
C ASN A 258 -12.63 40.30 -43.22
N ALA A 259 -13.69 41.01 -43.62
CA ALA A 259 -14.50 40.64 -44.79
C ALA A 259 -13.66 40.55 -46.09
N GLU A 260 -12.74 41.48 -46.31
CA GLU A 260 -11.87 41.49 -47.49
C GLU A 260 -10.85 40.34 -47.45
N THR A 261 -10.27 40.06 -46.27
CA THR A 261 -9.33 38.95 -46.09
C THR A 261 -10.02 37.60 -46.19
N LEU A 262 -11.25 37.46 -45.68
CA LEU A 262 -12.09 36.26 -45.81
C LEU A 262 -12.37 35.95 -47.28
N GLU A 263 -12.78 36.93 -48.06
CA GLU A 263 -13.05 36.77 -49.48
C GLU A 263 -11.78 36.41 -50.27
N ARG A 264 -10.65 37.06 -49.95
CA ARG A 264 -9.36 36.80 -50.59
C ARG A 264 -8.76 35.43 -50.26
N VAL A 265 -8.84 35.00 -49.00
CA VAL A 265 -8.16 33.78 -48.51
C VAL A 265 -9.06 32.56 -48.57
N PHE A 266 -10.34 32.71 -48.20
CA PHE A 266 -11.30 31.62 -48.09
C PHE A 266 -12.38 31.67 -49.18
N GLY A 267 -12.31 32.59 -50.15
CA GLY A 267 -13.25 32.68 -51.27
C GLY A 267 -13.55 31.35 -51.97
N PRO A 268 -12.55 30.49 -52.27
CA PRO A 268 -12.79 29.16 -52.84
C PRO A 268 -13.59 28.22 -51.92
N LEU A 269 -13.45 28.35 -50.60
CA LEU A 269 -14.18 27.54 -49.61
C LEU A 269 -15.59 28.09 -49.33
N ILE A 270 -15.74 29.42 -49.32
CA ILE A 270 -17.01 30.12 -49.09
C ILE A 270 -17.92 30.02 -50.32
N GLY A 271 -17.33 30.03 -51.53
CA GLY A 271 -18.07 29.96 -52.78
C GLY A 271 -19.04 31.14 -52.94
N GLY A 272 -20.25 30.86 -53.42
CA GLY A 272 -21.30 31.87 -53.62
C GLY A 272 -22.10 32.25 -52.37
N PHE A 273 -21.67 31.85 -51.17
CA PHE A 273 -22.40 32.13 -49.94
C PHE A 273 -22.21 33.60 -49.52
N ASP A 274 -23.31 34.35 -49.38
CA ASP A 274 -23.28 35.74 -48.90
C ASP A 274 -23.09 35.79 -47.37
N PHE A 275 -21.83 35.65 -46.93
CA PHE A 275 -21.44 35.69 -45.52
C PHE A 275 -21.61 37.07 -44.88
N ARG A 276 -21.89 38.14 -45.66
CA ARG A 276 -22.11 39.49 -45.14
C ARG A 276 -23.57 39.70 -44.72
N ALA A 277 -24.52 39.01 -45.33
CA ALA A 277 -25.94 39.15 -45.04
C ALA A 277 -26.60 37.91 -44.41
N SER A 278 -26.04 36.71 -44.63
CA SER A 278 -26.65 35.45 -44.16
C SER A 278 -26.40 35.19 -42.66
N ASP A 279 -27.36 34.58 -41.97
CA ASP A 279 -27.23 34.21 -40.56
C ASP A 279 -26.27 33.01 -40.38
N TRP A 280 -25.09 33.28 -39.82
CA TRP A 280 -24.12 32.27 -39.36
C TRP A 280 -23.46 32.73 -38.06
N GLY A 281 -22.82 31.81 -37.33
CA GLY A 281 -22.12 32.13 -36.08
C GLY A 281 -20.73 31.52 -35.98
N PHE A 282 -19.98 31.97 -34.98
CA PHE A 282 -18.67 31.45 -34.63
C PHE A 282 -18.44 31.50 -33.12
N ILE A 283 -17.52 30.68 -32.62
CA ILE A 283 -17.19 30.64 -31.18
C ILE A 283 -16.06 31.63 -30.90
N GLY A 284 -16.38 32.73 -30.22
CA GLY A 284 -15.41 33.74 -29.83
C GLY A 284 -14.38 33.19 -28.84
N GLY A 285 -13.09 33.33 -29.16
CA GLY A 285 -11.97 32.80 -28.38
C GLY A 285 -11.63 31.35 -28.66
N THR A 286 -12.06 30.81 -29.80
CA THR A 286 -11.51 29.60 -30.44
C THR A 286 -11.44 28.34 -29.55
N CYS A 287 -12.34 28.14 -28.59
CA CYS A 287 -12.45 26.89 -27.81
C CYS A 287 -13.73 26.14 -28.21
N PHE A 288 -13.60 25.04 -28.95
CA PHE A 288 -14.73 24.35 -29.57
C PHE A 288 -14.43 22.87 -29.85
N TRP A 289 -15.47 22.12 -30.19
CA TRP A 289 -15.38 20.83 -30.86
C TRP A 289 -15.65 21.00 -32.35
N ILE A 290 -14.86 20.38 -33.21
CA ILE A 290 -15.07 20.41 -34.68
C ILE A 290 -14.90 19.02 -35.28
N ARG A 291 -15.68 18.70 -36.32
CA ARG A 291 -15.49 17.47 -37.09
C ARG A 291 -14.16 17.53 -37.87
N GLY A 292 -13.35 16.47 -37.80
CA GLY A 292 -12.02 16.45 -38.41
C GLY A 292 -12.02 16.76 -39.91
N SER A 293 -12.98 16.21 -40.66
CA SER A 293 -13.12 16.49 -42.09
C SER A 293 -13.39 17.96 -42.40
N ALA A 294 -14.18 18.65 -41.57
CA ALA A 294 -14.44 20.08 -41.72
C ALA A 294 -13.20 20.93 -41.39
N LEU A 295 -12.46 20.57 -40.33
CA LEU A 295 -11.18 21.22 -40.02
C LEU A 295 -10.17 21.07 -41.17
N GLN A 296 -10.11 19.89 -41.79
CA GLN A 296 -9.17 19.62 -42.88
C GLN A 296 -9.41 20.50 -44.11
N GLU A 297 -10.67 20.83 -44.44
CA GLU A 297 -10.98 21.74 -45.54
C GLU A 297 -10.50 23.17 -45.27
N ILE A 298 -10.66 23.64 -44.03
CA ILE A 298 -10.17 24.94 -43.58
C ILE A 298 -8.64 24.98 -43.65
N VAL A 299 -7.98 23.92 -43.19
CA VAL A 299 -6.50 23.80 -43.25
C VAL A 299 -6.00 23.78 -44.70
N ARG A 300 -6.71 23.12 -45.62
CA ARG A 300 -6.39 23.14 -47.06
C ARG A 300 -6.53 24.52 -47.68
N ALA A 301 -7.57 25.29 -47.31
CA ALA A 301 -7.73 26.67 -47.76
C ALA A 301 -6.61 27.59 -47.26
N LEU A 302 -5.97 27.22 -46.15
CA LEU A 302 -4.83 27.92 -45.56
C LEU A 302 -3.47 27.38 -46.05
N ASP A 303 -3.44 26.46 -47.01
CA ASP A 303 -2.19 25.90 -47.52
C ASP A 303 -1.35 26.97 -48.25
N GLY A 304 -0.03 26.95 -48.04
CA GLY A 304 0.89 27.97 -48.56
C GLY A 304 0.80 29.37 -47.91
N MET A 305 -0.18 29.63 -47.03
CA MET A 305 -0.31 30.90 -46.31
C MET A 305 0.69 31.00 -45.14
N LYS A 306 1.30 32.19 -44.97
CA LYS A 306 2.23 32.48 -43.85
C LYS A 306 1.53 33.28 -42.76
N PHE A 307 1.52 32.74 -41.54
CA PHE A 307 1.10 33.48 -40.35
C PHE A 307 2.24 34.40 -39.90
N THR A 308 1.89 35.62 -39.48
CA THR A 308 2.83 36.58 -38.90
C THR A 308 2.70 36.63 -37.37
N SER A 309 3.75 37.08 -36.69
CA SER A 309 3.70 37.44 -35.27
C SER A 309 3.06 38.83 -35.13
N ALA A 310 1.73 38.90 -35.18
CA ALA A 310 1.00 40.15 -35.05
C ALA A 310 0.78 40.52 -33.57
N ALA A 311 0.59 41.82 -33.27
CA ALA A 311 0.17 42.26 -31.95
C ALA A 311 -1.29 41.86 -31.71
N TYR A 312 -1.71 41.69 -30.44
CA TYR A 312 -3.07 41.25 -30.05
C TYR A 312 -4.23 42.14 -30.57
N ARG A 313 -3.91 43.29 -31.19
CA ARG A 313 -4.85 44.33 -31.60
C ARG A 313 -4.99 44.47 -33.13
N ASP A 314 -4.26 43.67 -33.91
CA ASP A 314 -4.29 43.75 -35.36
C ASP A 314 -5.52 42.98 -35.90
N ASP A 315 -6.53 43.71 -36.37
CA ASP A 315 -7.72 43.18 -37.06
C ASP A 315 -7.35 42.75 -38.50
N ALA A 316 -8.17 41.93 -39.17
CA ALA A 316 -7.91 41.39 -40.53
C ALA A 316 -6.72 40.42 -40.69
N THR A 317 -6.17 39.89 -39.61
CA THR A 317 -5.15 38.82 -39.69
C THR A 317 -5.75 37.51 -40.22
N ILE A 318 -4.92 36.68 -40.86
CA ILE A 318 -5.34 35.36 -41.35
C ILE A 318 -5.86 34.47 -40.20
N ALA A 319 -5.29 34.61 -38.99
CA ALA A 319 -5.73 33.87 -37.81
C ALA A 319 -7.13 34.29 -37.33
N HIS A 320 -7.42 35.59 -37.24
CA HIS A 320 -8.77 36.07 -36.91
C HIS A 320 -9.79 35.69 -37.98
N CYS A 321 -9.44 35.78 -39.26
CA CYS A 321 -10.34 35.33 -40.34
C CYS A 321 -10.65 33.83 -40.24
N ALA A 322 -9.65 33.00 -39.91
CA ALA A 322 -9.87 31.56 -39.70
C ALA A 322 -10.79 31.24 -38.50
N GLU A 323 -10.78 32.05 -37.44
CA GLU A 323 -11.74 31.93 -36.31
C GLU A 323 -13.19 32.03 -36.78
N HIS A 324 -13.49 32.98 -37.66
CA HIS A 324 -14.81 33.10 -38.28
C HIS A 324 -15.16 31.89 -39.15
N VAL A 325 -14.19 31.37 -39.92
CA VAL A 325 -14.42 30.21 -40.80
C VAL A 325 -14.68 28.92 -40.00
N PHE A 326 -14.04 28.70 -38.85
CA PHE A 326 -14.36 27.56 -37.97
C PHE A 326 -15.83 27.53 -37.56
N GLY A 327 -16.46 28.70 -37.40
CA GLY A 327 -17.89 28.81 -37.19
C GLY A 327 -18.72 28.62 -38.47
N MET A 328 -18.38 29.40 -39.49
CA MET A 328 -19.12 29.48 -40.76
C MET A 328 -19.19 28.15 -41.52
N ILE A 329 -18.18 27.28 -41.36
CA ILE A 329 -18.11 25.98 -42.05
C ILE A 329 -19.31 25.08 -41.77
N ALA A 330 -19.95 25.22 -40.60
CA ALA A 330 -21.19 24.50 -40.31
C ALA A 330 -22.31 24.94 -41.25
N THR A 331 -22.49 26.25 -41.46
CA THR A 331 -23.50 26.80 -42.39
C THR A 331 -23.18 26.49 -43.84
N LEU A 332 -21.92 26.65 -44.28
CA LEU A 332 -21.49 26.36 -45.65
C LEU A 332 -21.78 24.92 -46.08
N LYS A 333 -21.75 23.98 -45.11
CA LYS A 333 -22.01 22.55 -45.35
C LYS A 333 -23.47 22.14 -45.14
N GLY A 334 -24.37 23.07 -44.81
CA GLY A 334 -25.73 22.72 -44.37
C GLY A 334 -25.74 21.86 -43.10
N GLY A 335 -24.67 21.96 -42.30
CA GLY A 335 -24.47 21.24 -41.05
C GLY A 335 -25.15 21.89 -39.86
N ARG A 336 -25.05 21.22 -38.71
CA ARG A 336 -25.62 21.62 -37.43
C ARG A 336 -24.53 22.03 -36.46
N VAL A 337 -24.91 22.87 -35.50
CA VAL A 337 -24.06 23.27 -34.37
C VAL A 337 -24.71 22.86 -33.06
N LEU A 338 -23.91 22.33 -32.13
CA LEU A 338 -24.32 21.91 -30.80
C LEU A 338 -23.81 22.91 -29.75
N LEU A 339 -24.70 23.61 -29.06
CA LEU A 339 -24.31 24.64 -28.09
C LEU A 339 -24.63 24.25 -26.65
N HIS A 340 -23.64 24.41 -25.77
CA HIS A 340 -23.74 24.13 -24.34
C HIS A 340 -23.80 25.42 -23.52
N ASP A 341 -24.72 25.45 -22.55
CA ASP A 341 -24.80 26.53 -21.57
C ASP A 341 -23.63 26.47 -20.58
N VAL A 342 -22.90 27.57 -20.41
CA VAL A 342 -21.76 27.65 -19.49
C VAL A 342 -22.17 27.74 -18.02
N GLU A 343 -23.38 28.19 -17.73
CA GLU A 343 -23.91 28.35 -16.36
C GLU A 343 -24.42 27.00 -15.83
N GLN A 344 -25.09 26.23 -16.68
CA GLN A 344 -25.70 24.95 -16.31
C GLN A 344 -25.00 23.76 -17.00
N SER A 345 -24.17 23.01 -16.25
CA SER A 345 -23.47 21.82 -16.77
C SER A 345 -24.40 20.65 -17.17
N ALA A 346 -25.66 20.69 -16.72
CA ALA A 346 -26.72 19.73 -17.05
C ALA A 346 -27.84 20.31 -17.94
N GLY A 347 -27.72 21.57 -18.37
CA GLY A 347 -28.78 22.33 -19.03
C GLY A 347 -28.97 22.06 -20.52
N SER A 348 -30.02 22.68 -21.07
CA SER A 348 -30.55 22.50 -22.42
C SER A 348 -29.50 22.65 -23.52
N VAL A 349 -29.56 21.73 -24.47
CA VAL A 349 -28.79 21.75 -25.70
C VAL A 349 -29.58 22.51 -26.77
N THR A 350 -28.95 23.48 -27.44
CA THR A 350 -29.52 24.06 -28.67
C THR A 350 -28.86 23.41 -29.88
N GLU A 351 -29.64 22.77 -30.75
CA GLU A 351 -29.19 22.24 -32.04
C GLU A 351 -30.01 22.86 -33.18
N GLY A 352 -29.36 23.40 -34.21
CA GLY A 352 -30.03 23.95 -35.37
C GLY A 352 -29.08 24.26 -36.53
N PRO A 353 -29.62 24.51 -37.75
CA PRO A 353 -28.84 25.07 -38.85
C PRO A 353 -28.59 26.58 -38.61
N GLY A 354 -27.36 27.05 -38.88
CA GLY A 354 -27.04 28.48 -38.82
C GLY A 354 -26.91 29.08 -37.41
N PHE A 355 -27.24 30.37 -37.27
CA PHE A 355 -27.23 31.10 -35.99
C PHE A 355 -28.57 30.93 -35.24
N PRO A 356 -28.58 30.74 -33.90
CA PRO A 356 -29.82 30.53 -33.15
C PRO A 356 -30.81 31.69 -33.33
N ALA A 357 -32.09 31.38 -33.51
CA ALA A 357 -33.13 32.39 -33.70
C ALA A 357 -33.22 33.37 -32.51
N ASP A 358 -33.01 32.85 -31.31
CA ASP A 358 -32.99 33.57 -30.03
C ASP A 358 -31.62 34.20 -29.69
N GLY A 359 -30.63 34.09 -30.59
CA GLY A 359 -29.32 34.70 -30.46
C GLY A 359 -29.33 36.21 -30.76
N GLY A 360 -28.53 36.98 -30.00
CA GLY A 360 -28.36 38.41 -30.22
C GLY A 360 -27.61 38.72 -31.53
N ARG A 361 -28.21 39.51 -32.40
CA ARG A 361 -27.59 39.98 -33.66
C ARG A 361 -26.85 41.31 -33.50
N SER A 362 -26.90 41.91 -32.32
CA SER A 362 -26.14 43.12 -31.99
C SER A 362 -24.76 42.75 -31.44
N ARG A 363 -23.75 43.55 -31.79
CA ARG A 363 -22.41 43.43 -31.22
C ARG A 363 -22.43 43.72 -29.72
N ILE A 364 -21.80 42.85 -28.93
CA ILE A 364 -21.51 43.02 -27.51
C ILE A 364 -20.00 42.93 -27.26
N MET A 365 -19.49 43.76 -26.34
CA MET A 365 -18.09 43.67 -25.90
C MET A 365 -17.90 42.45 -25.01
N MET A 366 -16.76 41.76 -25.13
CA MET A 366 -16.54 40.52 -24.38
C MET A 366 -16.58 40.72 -22.86
N ALA A 367 -16.11 41.87 -22.35
CA ALA A 367 -16.20 42.18 -20.92
C ALA A 367 -17.66 42.27 -20.43
N ASP A 368 -18.54 42.92 -21.20
CA ASP A 368 -19.97 43.01 -20.88
C ASP A 368 -20.68 41.66 -21.00
N LEU A 369 -20.25 40.83 -21.97
CA LEU A 369 -20.77 39.47 -22.13
C LEU A 369 -20.38 38.59 -20.95
N LEU A 370 -19.12 38.62 -20.51
CA LEU A 370 -18.63 37.87 -19.36
C LEU A 370 -19.28 38.34 -18.05
N GLY A 371 -19.52 39.65 -17.89
CA GLY A 371 -20.20 40.20 -16.73
C GLY A 371 -21.67 39.76 -16.60
N ARG A 372 -22.28 39.28 -17.68
CA ARG A 372 -23.65 38.72 -17.68
C ARG A 372 -23.69 37.23 -17.33
N ILE A 373 -22.55 36.55 -17.22
CA ILE A 373 -22.46 35.12 -16.90
C ILE A 373 -22.35 34.92 -15.38
N ALA A 374 -23.25 34.14 -14.80
CA ALA A 374 -23.21 33.79 -13.38
C ALA A 374 -22.20 32.66 -13.10
N PHE A 375 -21.02 33.02 -12.54
CA PHE A 375 -20.02 32.05 -12.09
C PHE A 375 -20.16 31.68 -10.60
N PRO A 376 -19.91 30.42 -10.19
CA PRO A 376 -19.83 30.04 -8.78
C PRO A 376 -18.66 30.71 -8.02
N ASP A 377 -18.82 31.03 -6.74
CA ASP A 377 -17.85 31.78 -5.92
C ASP A 377 -16.44 31.16 -5.84
N TYR A 378 -16.32 29.83 -5.87
CA TYR A 378 -15.01 29.16 -5.85
C TYR A 378 -14.19 29.37 -7.14
N VAL A 379 -14.82 29.86 -8.21
CA VAL A 379 -14.18 30.15 -9.50
C VAL A 379 -13.51 31.53 -9.49
N THR A 380 -13.83 32.40 -8.52
CA THR A 380 -13.32 33.79 -8.51
C THR A 380 -12.07 34.00 -7.64
N THR A 381 -11.76 33.10 -6.69
CA THR A 381 -10.55 33.20 -5.83
C THR A 381 -10.19 31.85 -5.15
N PRO A 382 -9.08 31.16 -5.49
CA PRO A 382 -8.70 29.94 -4.77
C PRO A 382 -8.11 30.27 -3.38
N PRO A 383 -8.46 29.52 -2.32
CA PRO A 383 -7.94 29.77 -0.97
C PRO A 383 -6.45 29.42 -0.85
N PRO A 384 -5.69 30.07 0.06
CA PRO A 384 -4.28 29.76 0.28
C PRO A 384 -4.09 28.34 0.84
N PRO A 385 -2.95 27.68 0.56
CA PRO A 385 -2.64 26.38 1.15
C PRO A 385 -2.56 26.48 2.67
N ARG A 386 -3.05 25.43 3.32
CA ARG A 386 -2.96 25.23 4.77
C ARG A 386 -2.25 23.91 5.03
N GLY A 387 -1.64 23.78 6.19
CA GLY A 387 -1.03 22.54 6.61
C GLY A 387 -0.73 22.52 8.09
N ARG A 388 -0.41 21.33 8.59
CA ARG A 388 0.00 21.13 9.98
C ARG A 388 1.03 20.03 10.06
N VAL A 389 2.01 20.18 10.94
CA VAL A 389 3.01 19.14 11.26
C VAL A 389 3.02 18.87 12.77
N ARG A 390 3.23 17.62 13.15
CA ARG A 390 3.36 17.16 14.54
C ARG A 390 4.40 16.05 14.65
N ALA A 391 5.13 16.03 15.75
CA ALA A 391 5.98 14.92 16.12
C ALA A 391 5.17 13.86 16.88
N ASN A 392 5.55 12.60 16.72
CA ASN A 392 5.04 11.48 17.51
C ASN A 392 6.20 10.91 18.34
N PRO A 393 6.40 11.42 19.58
CA PRO A 393 7.58 11.12 20.40
C PRO A 393 7.81 9.63 20.63
N SER A 394 6.73 8.87 20.81
CA SER A 394 6.76 7.43 21.11
C SER A 394 7.09 6.53 19.92
N THR A 395 7.01 7.04 18.69
CA THR A 395 7.15 6.23 17.47
C THR A 395 8.33 6.64 16.59
N GLY A 396 9.05 7.71 16.95
CA GLY A 396 10.09 8.26 16.08
C GLY A 396 9.56 8.89 14.77
N ARG A 397 8.24 9.06 14.61
CA ARG A 397 7.63 9.57 13.36
C ARG A 397 7.24 11.05 13.44
N VAL A 398 7.11 11.66 12.27
CA VAL A 398 6.54 12.98 12.02
C VAL A 398 5.32 12.81 11.13
N SER A 399 4.21 13.42 11.50
CA SER A 399 2.95 13.33 10.74
C SER A 399 2.32 14.70 10.54
N GLY A 400 1.56 14.85 9.46
CA GLY A 400 0.91 16.11 9.15
C GLY A 400 0.02 16.04 7.92
N TRP A 401 -0.33 17.21 7.39
CA TRP A 401 -1.09 17.37 6.16
C TRP A 401 -0.79 18.70 5.47
N ILE A 402 -1.00 18.76 4.15
CA ILE A 402 -0.90 19.97 3.33
C ILE A 402 -2.05 19.96 2.31
N ALA A 403 -2.95 20.94 2.36
CA ALA A 403 -4.12 20.98 1.49
C ALA A 403 -4.48 22.40 1.04
N VAL A 404 -5.02 22.51 -0.18
CA VAL A 404 -5.83 23.65 -0.62
C VAL A 404 -7.28 23.19 -0.64
N GLN A 405 -8.15 23.87 0.10
CA GLN A 405 -9.54 23.44 0.25
C GLN A 405 -10.26 23.46 -1.10
N GLY A 406 -10.75 22.31 -1.55
CA GLY A 406 -11.41 22.12 -2.85
C GLY A 406 -10.48 21.71 -4.00
N ASP A 407 -9.18 21.50 -3.73
CA ASP A 407 -8.20 20.93 -4.66
C ASP A 407 -7.77 19.54 -4.15
N ASP A 408 -8.20 18.49 -4.85
CA ASP A 408 -7.95 17.10 -4.44
C ASP A 408 -6.55 16.57 -4.85
N THR A 409 -5.68 17.43 -5.40
CA THR A 409 -4.37 17.03 -5.92
C THR A 409 -3.34 16.87 -4.80
N PRO A 410 -2.62 15.74 -4.71
CA PRO A 410 -1.52 15.56 -3.76
C PRO A 410 -0.53 16.72 -3.77
N ARG A 411 -0.10 17.14 -2.58
CA ARG A 411 0.81 18.29 -2.42
C ARG A 411 2.18 17.90 -1.92
N GLU A 412 3.19 18.54 -2.49
CA GLU A 412 4.58 18.39 -2.08
C GLU A 412 4.91 19.35 -0.94
N GLY A 413 5.49 18.81 0.12
CA GLY A 413 5.93 19.51 1.32
C GLY A 413 7.40 19.31 1.64
N LEU A 414 7.92 20.21 2.46
CA LEU A 414 9.24 20.11 3.06
C LEU A 414 9.11 20.33 4.57
N ILE A 415 9.65 19.42 5.36
CA ILE A 415 9.80 19.57 6.80
C ILE A 415 11.26 19.87 7.09
N ARG A 416 11.56 21.05 7.63
CA ARG A 416 12.90 21.43 8.04
C ARG A 416 13.07 21.24 9.55
N ILE A 417 14.12 20.52 9.95
CA ILE A 417 14.48 20.28 11.36
C ILE A 417 15.98 20.50 11.51
N GLY A 418 16.39 21.68 11.97
CA GLY A 418 17.81 22.06 12.01
C GLY A 418 18.46 22.00 10.63
N ALA A 419 19.50 21.17 10.46
CA ALA A 419 20.18 20.93 9.18
C ALA A 419 19.51 19.85 8.31
N HIS A 420 18.47 19.17 8.81
CA HIS A 420 17.79 18.11 8.09
C HIS A 420 16.58 18.65 7.32
N GLU A 421 16.45 18.21 6.07
CA GLU A 421 15.31 18.50 5.21
C GLU A 421 14.63 17.18 4.81
N ILE A 422 13.35 17.04 5.17
CA ILE A 422 12.55 15.85 4.91
C ILE A 422 11.48 16.20 3.89
N HIS A 423 11.57 15.63 2.69
CA HIS A 423 10.58 15.78 1.65
C HIS A 423 9.36 14.91 1.95
N VAL A 424 8.16 15.48 1.82
CA VAL A 424 6.91 14.75 2.06
C VAL A 424 5.94 14.96 0.92
N THR A 425 5.26 13.90 0.49
CA THR A 425 4.11 13.98 -0.40
C THR A 425 2.85 13.78 0.43
N ALA A 426 1.96 14.76 0.40
CA ALA A 426 0.68 14.75 1.08
C ALA A 426 -0.37 14.07 0.20
N ASP A 427 -0.38 12.73 0.21
CA ASP A 427 -1.28 11.87 -0.57
C ASP A 427 -2.04 10.84 0.28
N GLN A 428 -1.70 10.73 1.58
CA GLN A 428 -2.27 9.72 2.47
C GLN A 428 -3.69 10.12 2.92
N PHE A 429 -4.52 9.11 3.17
CA PHE A 429 -5.84 9.32 3.75
C PHE A 429 -5.75 9.51 5.28
N GLN A 430 -6.38 10.55 5.81
CA GLN A 430 -6.62 10.77 7.22
C GLN A 430 -8.12 11.04 7.47
N ALA A 431 -8.70 10.28 8.40
CA ALA A 431 -10.14 10.33 8.66
C ALA A 431 -10.59 11.68 9.26
N ASP A 432 -9.75 12.30 10.08
CA ASP A 432 -10.02 13.61 10.68
C ASP A 432 -10.12 14.71 9.61
N LEU A 433 -9.28 14.69 8.58
CA LEU A 433 -9.39 15.61 7.43
C LEU A 433 -10.75 15.48 6.72
N ARG A 434 -11.24 14.24 6.55
CA ARG A 434 -12.57 13.98 5.96
C ARG A 434 -13.69 14.52 6.85
N SER A 435 -13.63 14.23 8.14
CA SER A 435 -14.62 14.71 9.13
C SER A 435 -14.67 16.24 9.20
N ASN A 436 -13.56 16.91 8.91
CA ASN A 436 -13.48 18.38 8.83
C ASN A 436 -13.77 18.95 7.43
N GLY A 437 -14.25 18.14 6.48
CA GLY A 437 -14.65 18.59 5.14
C GLY A 437 -13.48 19.00 4.24
N ILE A 438 -12.26 18.56 4.53
CA ILE A 438 -11.06 18.86 3.74
C ILE A 438 -10.80 17.71 2.76
N ASN A 439 -10.98 17.97 1.46
CA ASN A 439 -10.52 17.15 0.33
C ASN A 439 -10.76 15.63 0.49
N GLN A 440 -11.94 15.26 0.99
CA GLN A 440 -12.37 13.88 1.25
C GLN A 440 -11.41 13.05 2.13
N GLY A 441 -10.56 13.70 2.94
CA GLY A 441 -9.60 13.06 3.82
C GLY A 441 -8.27 12.69 3.17
N ARG A 442 -8.09 12.91 1.87
CA ARG A 442 -6.77 12.78 1.22
C ARG A 442 -5.94 13.99 1.64
N HIS A 443 -4.61 13.96 1.53
CA HIS A 443 -3.65 15.05 1.89
C HIS A 443 -2.90 14.91 3.23
N GLY A 444 -2.92 13.75 3.86
CA GLY A 444 -2.05 13.43 4.98
C GLY A 444 -0.64 13.00 4.55
N PHE A 445 0.32 13.06 5.46
CA PHE A 445 1.62 12.41 5.34
C PHE A 445 2.10 11.88 6.71
N VAL A 446 2.93 10.84 6.67
CA VAL A 446 3.67 10.33 7.83
C VAL A 446 5.06 9.91 7.35
N VAL A 447 6.12 10.34 8.03
CA VAL A 447 7.52 10.04 7.72
C VAL A 447 8.31 9.78 8.99
N SER A 448 9.44 9.08 8.91
CA SER A 448 10.34 8.89 10.06
C SER A 448 11.20 10.12 10.31
N ALA A 449 11.43 10.46 11.57
CA ALA A 449 12.44 11.44 11.94
C ALA A 449 13.84 10.83 11.76
N PRO A 450 14.83 11.60 11.28
CA PRO A 450 16.22 11.14 11.23
C PRO A 450 16.72 10.65 12.60
N ASP A 451 17.45 9.52 12.61
CA ASP A 451 18.00 8.90 13.82
C ASP A 451 18.83 9.86 14.69
N ALA A 452 19.53 10.80 14.05
CA ALA A 452 20.33 11.82 14.74
C ALA A 452 19.51 12.74 15.65
N LEU A 453 18.20 12.86 15.41
CA LEU A 453 17.28 13.68 16.21
C LEU A 453 16.72 12.94 17.43
N ALA A 454 16.87 11.62 17.51
CA ALA A 454 16.45 10.81 18.65
C ALA A 454 17.46 10.95 19.81
N ASN A 455 17.48 12.11 20.46
CA ASN A 455 18.41 12.46 21.54
C ASN A 455 17.71 13.00 22.80
N GLY A 456 16.37 12.92 22.84
CA GLY A 456 15.53 13.44 23.93
C GLY A 456 15.50 14.97 24.02
N GLN A 457 16.12 15.68 23.08
CA GLN A 457 16.09 17.14 23.02
C GLN A 457 14.95 17.64 22.14
N PRO A 458 14.36 18.81 22.45
CA PRO A 458 13.37 19.44 21.59
C PRO A 458 14.03 20.00 20.33
N HIS A 459 13.44 19.70 19.18
CA HIS A 459 13.82 20.22 17.87
C HIS A 459 12.66 20.98 17.25
N GLU A 460 12.96 22.12 16.62
CA GLU A 460 11.97 22.88 15.89
C GLU A 460 11.75 22.28 14.49
N MET A 461 10.48 22.09 14.12
CA MET A 461 10.03 21.61 12.83
C MET A 461 9.25 22.70 12.11
N VAL A 462 9.63 22.98 10.86
CA VAL A 462 8.95 23.95 10.00
C VAL A 462 8.40 23.24 8.77
N LEU A 463 7.07 23.27 8.58
CA LEU A 463 6.38 22.74 7.42
C LEU A 463 6.24 23.81 6.35
N ILE A 464 6.72 23.51 5.15
CA ILE A 464 6.76 24.43 4.01
C ILE A 464 6.07 23.79 2.81
N ASP A 465 5.16 24.52 2.16
CA ASP A 465 4.58 24.13 0.87
C ASP A 465 5.62 24.30 -0.24
N ARG A 466 5.98 23.23 -0.96
CA ARG A 466 7.04 23.33 -1.97
C ARG A 466 6.68 24.19 -3.17
N ALA A 467 5.40 24.25 -3.54
CA ALA A 467 4.96 24.99 -4.71
C ALA A 467 5.03 26.51 -4.49
N THR A 468 4.64 26.98 -3.30
CA THR A 468 4.60 28.41 -2.96
C THR A 468 5.81 28.88 -2.16
N GLY A 469 6.59 27.95 -1.57
CA GLY A 469 7.66 28.27 -0.63
C GLY A 469 7.17 28.81 0.72
N ARG A 470 5.85 28.80 0.97
CA ARG A 470 5.23 29.39 2.15
C ARG A 470 5.35 28.45 3.34
N GLU A 471 5.76 29.00 4.49
CA GLU A 471 5.64 28.32 5.78
C GLU A 471 4.15 28.17 6.15
N LEU A 472 3.75 26.92 6.35
CA LEU A 472 2.37 26.55 6.69
C LEU A 472 2.18 26.39 8.20
N HIS A 473 3.17 25.81 8.88
CA HIS A 473 3.07 25.48 10.30
C HIS A 473 4.46 25.28 10.93
N ARG A 474 4.57 25.63 12.21
CA ARG A 474 5.76 25.43 13.04
C ARG A 474 5.38 24.64 14.28
N ALA A 475 6.19 23.67 14.66
CA ALA A 475 5.97 22.85 15.85
C ALA A 475 7.29 22.41 16.46
N THR A 476 7.30 22.09 17.74
CA THR A 476 8.44 21.47 18.41
C THR A 476 8.19 19.98 18.56
N GLY A 477 9.21 19.18 18.28
CA GLY A 477 9.20 17.73 18.42
C GLY A 477 10.37 17.25 19.27
N THR A 478 10.13 16.27 20.13
CA THR A 478 11.18 15.57 20.89
C THR A 478 11.07 14.09 20.56
N TRP A 479 12.21 13.45 20.30
CA TRP A 479 12.29 12.00 20.10
C TRP A 479 13.33 11.41 21.04
N ASP A 480 12.90 10.48 21.88
CA ASP A 480 13.80 9.75 22.77
C ASP A 480 14.46 8.60 22.04
N LYS A 481 15.67 8.22 22.47
CA LYS A 481 16.24 6.95 22.04
C LYS A 481 15.34 5.81 22.54
N PRO A 482 14.93 4.88 21.67
CA PRO A 482 14.13 3.75 22.10
C PRO A 482 14.88 2.90 23.12
N THR A 483 14.23 2.56 24.22
CA THR A 483 14.73 1.56 25.16
C THR A 483 14.30 0.17 24.71
N ARG A 484 15.26 -0.76 24.66
CA ARG A 484 15.00 -2.17 24.34
C ARG A 484 15.00 -2.99 25.62
N SER A 485 14.10 -3.96 25.69
CA SER A 485 14.05 -4.94 26.79
C SER A 485 15.14 -6.01 26.69
N TYR A 486 16.04 -5.91 25.71
CA TYR A 486 17.08 -6.89 25.44
C TYR A 486 18.43 -6.23 25.16
N LYS A 487 19.51 -6.98 25.38
CA LYS A 487 20.90 -6.54 25.20
C LYS A 487 21.73 -7.46 24.29
N ASP A 488 21.23 -8.66 24.02
CA ASP A 488 21.86 -9.71 23.24
C ASP A 488 20.83 -10.40 22.31
N PHE A 489 21.31 -11.37 21.52
CA PHE A 489 20.48 -12.06 20.53
C PHE A 489 19.39 -12.92 21.17
N GLN A 490 19.68 -13.65 22.26
CA GLN A 490 18.67 -14.43 22.97
C GLN A 490 17.55 -13.54 23.53
N GLY A 491 17.89 -12.39 24.11
CA GLY A 491 16.92 -11.40 24.55
C GLY A 491 16.09 -10.84 23.39
N PHE A 492 16.69 -10.61 22.22
CA PHE A 492 15.96 -10.22 21.00
C PHE A 492 14.95 -11.30 20.59
N LEU A 493 15.36 -12.57 20.55
CA LEU A 493 14.48 -13.70 20.23
C LEU A 493 13.30 -13.79 21.20
N LYS A 494 13.54 -13.70 22.51
CA LYS A 494 12.49 -13.66 23.56
C LYS A 494 11.55 -12.46 23.38
N SER A 495 12.10 -11.27 23.12
CA SER A 495 11.32 -10.06 22.87
C SER A 495 10.44 -10.18 21.61
N SER A 496 10.94 -10.84 20.57
CA SER A 496 10.24 -10.99 19.28
C SER A 496 8.91 -11.75 19.39
N MET A 497 8.74 -12.58 20.44
CA MET A 497 7.50 -13.31 20.73
C MET A 497 6.30 -12.40 21.03
N THR A 498 6.55 -11.18 21.52
CA THR A 498 5.50 -10.19 21.86
C THR A 498 5.64 -8.88 21.08
N ARG A 499 6.83 -8.62 20.52
CA ARG A 499 7.19 -7.44 19.73
C ARG A 499 7.87 -7.85 18.41
N PRO A 500 7.15 -8.43 17.44
CA PRO A 500 7.72 -8.85 16.16
C PRO A 500 8.11 -7.70 15.23
N GLN A 501 7.86 -6.42 15.58
CA GLN A 501 8.25 -5.27 14.77
C GLN A 501 9.15 -4.35 15.57
N ILE A 502 10.24 -3.92 14.94
CA ILE A 502 11.15 -2.91 15.48
C ILE A 502 11.14 -1.74 14.52
N ASP A 503 10.65 -0.60 14.99
CA ASP A 503 10.65 0.65 14.25
C ASP A 503 11.96 1.41 14.48
N LEU A 504 12.34 2.24 13.49
CA LEU A 504 13.45 3.19 13.64
C LEU A 504 13.23 4.16 14.82
N PRO A 505 14.32 4.70 15.40
CA PRO A 505 15.71 4.45 15.06
C PRO A 505 16.20 3.08 15.59
N PHE A 506 17.13 2.44 14.87
CA PHE A 506 17.75 1.20 15.35
C PHE A 506 18.89 1.51 16.34
N VAL A 507 18.77 0.98 17.55
CA VAL A 507 19.81 1.14 18.58
C VAL A 507 20.85 0.04 18.51
N GLU A 508 21.96 0.16 19.26
CA GLU A 508 23.06 -0.82 19.23
C GLU A 508 22.62 -2.24 19.60
N ALA A 509 21.63 -2.40 20.48
CA ALA A 509 21.06 -3.72 20.78
C ALA A 509 20.40 -4.37 19.54
N ASP A 510 19.69 -3.57 18.73
CA ASP A 510 19.04 -4.03 17.50
C ASP A 510 20.12 -4.44 16.47
N LYS A 511 21.11 -3.57 16.26
CA LYS A 511 22.21 -3.81 15.30
C LYS A 511 23.00 -5.07 15.63
N ARG A 512 23.26 -5.36 16.92
CA ARG A 512 23.90 -6.62 17.34
C ARG A 512 23.05 -7.83 16.98
N ALA A 513 21.73 -7.76 17.19
CA ALA A 513 20.84 -8.84 16.79
C ALA A 513 20.84 -9.03 15.27
N PHE A 514 20.75 -7.94 14.50
CA PHE A 514 20.78 -7.98 13.03
C PHE A 514 22.10 -8.53 12.48
N ALA A 515 23.24 -8.22 13.11
CA ALA A 515 24.53 -8.79 12.74
C ALA A 515 24.58 -10.32 12.95
N VAL A 516 23.92 -10.83 13.99
CA VAL A 516 23.78 -12.28 14.18
C VAL A 516 22.85 -12.89 13.13
N MET A 517 21.72 -12.23 12.83
CA MET A 517 20.80 -12.66 11.76
C MET A 517 21.50 -12.71 10.39
N GLU A 518 22.38 -11.75 10.10
CA GLU A 518 23.22 -11.71 8.92
C GLU A 518 24.20 -12.91 8.88
N GLY A 519 24.82 -13.25 10.01
CA GLY A 519 25.66 -14.44 10.15
C GLY A 519 24.88 -15.75 9.90
N ILE A 520 23.64 -15.84 10.39
CA ILE A 520 22.74 -16.98 10.16
C ILE A 520 22.39 -17.07 8.67
N ALA A 521 22.02 -15.94 8.03
CA ALA A 521 21.76 -15.87 6.60
C ALA A 521 22.96 -16.38 5.78
N ASN A 522 24.17 -15.90 6.09
CA ASN A 522 25.39 -16.33 5.42
C ASN A 522 25.65 -17.84 5.60
N ARG A 523 25.50 -18.37 6.81
CA ARG A 523 25.69 -19.80 7.09
C ARG A 523 24.68 -20.67 6.32
N LEU A 524 23.41 -20.31 6.35
CA LEU A 524 22.34 -21.03 5.64
C LEU A 524 22.52 -20.94 4.12
N THR A 525 22.97 -19.79 3.61
CA THR A 525 23.32 -19.63 2.20
C THR A 525 24.41 -20.60 1.78
N GLN A 526 25.53 -20.66 2.52
CA GLN A 526 26.62 -21.59 2.22
C GLN A 526 26.15 -23.05 2.27
N ARG A 527 25.29 -23.39 3.24
CA ARG A 527 24.70 -24.72 3.34
C ARG A 527 23.84 -25.05 2.12
N GLY A 528 22.94 -24.15 1.73
CA GLY A 528 22.07 -24.36 0.56
C GLY A 528 22.83 -24.47 -0.76
N LEU A 529 23.89 -23.66 -0.94
CA LEU A 529 24.74 -23.72 -2.12
C LEU A 529 25.55 -25.02 -2.22
N ALA A 530 25.83 -25.68 -1.09
CA ALA A 530 26.59 -26.93 -1.02
C ALA A 530 25.74 -28.20 -1.18
N LEU A 531 24.42 -28.09 -1.35
CA LEU A 531 23.53 -29.25 -1.52
C LEU A 531 23.76 -29.92 -2.88
N GLU A 532 23.87 -31.25 -2.88
CA GLU A 532 23.97 -32.06 -4.09
C GLU A 532 23.11 -33.34 -3.97
N PRO A 533 22.04 -33.51 -4.78
CA PRO A 533 21.52 -32.53 -5.74
C PRO A 533 20.84 -31.35 -5.04
N LYS A 534 20.89 -30.16 -5.66
CA LYS A 534 20.14 -28.98 -5.22
C LYS A 534 18.62 -29.18 -5.43
N PRO A 535 17.78 -29.06 -4.38
CA PRO A 535 16.33 -29.11 -4.56
C PRO A 535 15.84 -27.95 -5.44
N LEU A 536 14.97 -28.23 -6.41
CA LEU A 536 14.37 -27.20 -7.26
C LEU A 536 13.44 -26.31 -6.42
N ILE A 537 13.57 -25.00 -6.53
CA ILE A 537 12.67 -24.02 -5.90
C ILE A 537 11.73 -23.41 -6.94
N SER A 538 10.42 -23.46 -6.72
CA SER A 538 9.44 -22.68 -7.51
C SER A 538 9.12 -21.37 -6.81
N VAL A 539 9.44 -20.26 -7.45
CA VAL A 539 9.07 -18.91 -6.99
C VAL A 539 7.73 -18.54 -7.61
N VAL A 540 6.75 -18.20 -6.77
CA VAL A 540 5.40 -17.79 -7.19
C VAL A 540 5.27 -16.27 -7.13
N MET A 541 5.00 -15.65 -8.27
CA MET A 541 4.87 -14.20 -8.40
C MET A 541 3.56 -13.81 -9.08
N PRO A 542 2.49 -13.45 -8.32
CA PRO A 542 1.27 -12.92 -8.91
C PRO A 542 1.50 -11.48 -9.41
N MET A 543 0.83 -11.13 -10.50
CA MET A 543 0.98 -9.84 -11.17
C MET A 543 -0.38 -9.37 -11.71
N PHE A 544 -0.69 -8.08 -11.49
CA PHE A 544 -1.85 -7.41 -12.07
C PHE A 544 -1.59 -5.91 -12.16
N ASP A 545 -1.47 -5.37 -13.38
CA ASP A 545 -1.20 -3.95 -13.68
C ASP A 545 0.08 -3.41 -12.99
N ARG A 546 1.24 -4.04 -13.27
CA ARG A 546 2.53 -3.84 -12.60
C ARG A 546 3.71 -3.55 -13.53
N ALA A 547 3.48 -3.01 -14.74
CA ALA A 547 4.53 -2.80 -15.73
C ALA A 547 5.72 -1.97 -15.18
N GLY A 548 5.45 -0.99 -14.29
CA GLY A 548 6.48 -0.12 -13.71
C GLY A 548 7.36 -0.75 -12.61
N VAL A 549 6.94 -1.88 -12.01
CA VAL A 549 7.62 -2.46 -10.83
C VAL A 549 8.05 -3.91 -11.00
N VAL A 550 7.35 -4.69 -11.84
CA VAL A 550 7.58 -6.15 -11.96
C VAL A 550 9.00 -6.50 -12.41
N ALA A 551 9.61 -5.70 -13.28
CA ALA A 551 10.97 -5.95 -13.77
C ALA A 551 12.00 -6.01 -12.63
N LYS A 552 11.89 -5.13 -11.63
CA LYS A 552 12.81 -5.11 -10.48
C LYS A 552 12.61 -6.34 -9.57
N ALA A 553 11.37 -6.77 -9.39
CA ALA A 553 11.07 -7.97 -8.63
C ALA A 553 11.66 -9.22 -9.32
N ILE A 554 11.44 -9.36 -10.62
CA ILE A 554 12.01 -10.47 -11.41
C ILE A 554 13.53 -10.44 -11.41
N GLU A 555 14.13 -9.26 -11.59
CA GLU A 555 15.59 -9.09 -11.54
C GLU A 555 16.17 -9.57 -10.20
N SER A 556 15.48 -9.29 -9.08
CA SER A 556 15.92 -9.77 -7.76
C SER A 556 15.90 -11.30 -7.63
N VAL A 557 15.00 -11.98 -8.35
CA VAL A 557 14.97 -13.46 -8.44
C VAL A 557 16.05 -13.99 -9.38
N LEU A 558 16.31 -13.31 -10.50
CA LEU A 558 17.33 -13.74 -11.46
C LEU A 558 18.76 -13.59 -10.92
N ARG A 559 18.98 -12.64 -10.02
CA ARG A 559 20.26 -12.41 -9.33
C ARG A 559 20.54 -13.38 -8.19
N GLN A 560 19.63 -14.31 -7.89
CA GLN A 560 19.83 -15.28 -6.81
C GLN A 560 21.08 -16.12 -7.05
N SER A 561 21.88 -16.27 -6.00
CA SER A 561 23.07 -17.13 -5.97
C SER A 561 22.74 -18.62 -6.12
N TYR A 562 21.50 -19.00 -5.83
CA TYR A 562 20.96 -20.33 -6.05
C TYR A 562 20.42 -20.45 -7.47
N ASP A 563 20.91 -21.42 -8.24
CA ASP A 563 20.62 -21.58 -9.67
C ASP A 563 19.48 -22.56 -9.98
N ALA A 564 19.21 -23.51 -9.08
CA ALA A 564 18.14 -24.50 -9.22
C ALA A 564 16.75 -23.92 -8.85
N PHE A 565 16.25 -22.98 -9.64
CA PHE A 565 14.90 -22.43 -9.49
C PHE A 565 14.14 -22.31 -10.80
N GLU A 566 12.82 -22.24 -10.67
CA GLU A 566 11.91 -21.71 -11.71
C GLU A 566 11.12 -20.52 -11.13
N LEU A 567 10.85 -19.53 -11.96
CA LEU A 567 10.01 -18.38 -11.60
C LEU A 567 8.68 -18.45 -12.34
N LEU A 568 7.59 -18.63 -11.60
CA LEU A 568 6.23 -18.65 -12.10
C LEU A 568 5.62 -17.25 -11.94
N VAL A 569 5.66 -16.47 -13.01
CA VAL A 569 4.96 -15.18 -13.06
C VAL A 569 3.53 -15.44 -13.50
N VAL A 570 2.54 -15.06 -12.70
CA VAL A 570 1.13 -15.30 -13.00
C VAL A 570 0.43 -13.98 -13.24
N ASP A 571 0.09 -13.73 -14.51
CA ASP A 571 -0.73 -12.60 -14.91
C ASP A 571 -2.21 -12.86 -14.61
N ASP A 572 -2.76 -12.09 -13.67
CA ASP A 572 -4.17 -12.13 -13.30
C ASP A 572 -4.99 -11.17 -14.18
N GLY A 573 -4.76 -11.19 -15.49
CA GLY A 573 -5.47 -10.38 -16.48
C GLY A 573 -5.07 -8.90 -16.47
N SER A 574 -3.77 -8.60 -16.46
CA SER A 574 -3.28 -7.21 -16.57
C SER A 574 -3.77 -6.56 -17.86
N ARG A 575 -3.94 -5.24 -17.79
CA ARG A 575 -4.43 -4.37 -18.86
C ARG A 575 -3.34 -3.42 -19.36
N ASP A 576 -2.23 -3.34 -18.64
CA ASP A 576 -1.02 -2.60 -19.01
C ASP A 576 0.03 -3.52 -19.67
N ASP A 577 1.24 -2.99 -19.88
CA ASP A 577 2.34 -3.70 -20.52
C ASP A 577 3.03 -4.77 -19.65
N SER A 578 2.46 -5.14 -18.50
CA SER A 578 3.08 -6.10 -17.57
C SER A 578 3.50 -7.40 -18.24
N VAL A 579 2.61 -7.99 -19.04
CA VAL A 579 2.87 -9.24 -19.79
C VAL A 579 4.02 -9.05 -20.79
N ALA A 580 4.07 -7.91 -21.47
CA ALA A 580 5.13 -7.59 -22.43
C ALA A 580 6.50 -7.45 -21.72
N VAL A 581 6.53 -6.78 -20.56
CA VAL A 581 7.72 -6.64 -19.73
C VAL A 581 8.28 -8.01 -19.33
N VAL A 582 7.43 -8.93 -18.86
CA VAL A 582 7.87 -10.28 -18.46
C VAL A 582 8.42 -11.06 -19.65
N ARG A 583 7.72 -11.04 -20.80
CA ARG A 583 8.15 -11.75 -22.01
C ARG A 583 9.47 -11.22 -22.56
N ALA A 584 9.75 -9.92 -22.42
CA ALA A 584 10.97 -9.30 -22.90
C ALA A 584 12.25 -9.75 -22.17
N ILE A 585 12.13 -10.29 -20.95
CA ILE A 585 13.28 -10.76 -20.15
C ILE A 585 13.92 -12.00 -20.77
N GLY A 586 13.13 -12.89 -21.38
CA GLY A 586 13.63 -14.01 -22.18
C GLY A 586 14.45 -15.07 -21.44
N ASP A 587 14.48 -15.07 -20.10
CA ASP A 587 15.20 -16.07 -19.31
C ASP A 587 14.40 -17.39 -19.27
N PRO A 588 15.00 -18.55 -19.63
CA PRO A 588 14.31 -19.83 -19.72
C PRO A 588 13.79 -20.36 -18.37
N ARG A 589 14.26 -19.83 -17.24
CA ARG A 589 13.77 -20.18 -15.90
C ARG A 589 12.44 -19.50 -15.59
N ILE A 590 12.04 -18.49 -16.37
CA ILE A 590 10.78 -17.77 -16.20
C ILE A 590 9.67 -18.46 -17.00
N ARG A 591 8.55 -18.74 -16.33
CA ARG A 591 7.33 -19.25 -16.93
C ARG A 591 6.20 -18.27 -16.64
N LEU A 592 5.68 -17.64 -17.68
CA LEU A 592 4.52 -16.76 -17.60
C LEU A 592 3.22 -17.58 -17.73
N LEU A 593 2.31 -17.42 -16.79
CA LEU A 593 0.97 -18.02 -16.81
C LEU A 593 -0.07 -16.91 -16.90
N GLU A 594 -0.81 -16.83 -17.99
CA GLU A 594 -1.85 -15.82 -18.21
C GLU A 594 -3.24 -16.40 -17.92
N LEU A 595 -3.95 -15.81 -16.96
CA LEU A 595 -5.31 -16.25 -16.60
C LEU A 595 -6.41 -15.64 -17.49
N GLY A 596 -6.07 -14.62 -18.28
CA GLY A 596 -6.97 -13.94 -19.23
C GLY A 596 -8.00 -13.00 -18.60
N GLN A 597 -8.27 -13.10 -17.30
CA GLN A 597 -9.15 -12.20 -16.57
C GLN A 597 -8.74 -12.11 -15.09
N ASN A 598 -9.01 -10.96 -14.46
CA ASN A 598 -8.73 -10.76 -13.04
C ASN A 598 -9.66 -11.59 -12.16
N ARG A 599 -9.09 -12.63 -11.55
CA ARG A 599 -9.74 -13.53 -10.61
C ARG A 599 -9.26 -13.33 -9.18
N GLY A 600 -8.33 -12.41 -8.95
CA GLY A 600 -7.73 -12.04 -7.67
C GLY A 600 -6.47 -12.84 -7.34
N VAL A 601 -5.65 -12.25 -6.47
CA VAL A 601 -4.32 -12.76 -6.09
C VAL A 601 -4.30 -14.22 -5.62
N ALA A 602 -5.33 -14.69 -4.91
CA ALA A 602 -5.42 -16.07 -4.45
C ALA A 602 -5.55 -17.06 -5.63
N ALA A 603 -6.36 -16.73 -6.66
CA ALA A 603 -6.52 -17.55 -7.84
C ALA A 603 -5.22 -17.62 -8.66
N ALA A 604 -4.53 -16.48 -8.79
CA ALA A 604 -3.22 -16.39 -9.43
C ALA A 604 -2.18 -17.28 -8.72
N ARG A 605 -2.06 -17.17 -7.40
CA ARG A 605 -1.16 -18.02 -6.62
C ARG A 605 -1.52 -19.50 -6.75
N ASN A 606 -2.81 -19.86 -6.67
CA ASN A 606 -3.25 -21.25 -6.85
C ASN A 606 -2.94 -21.81 -8.24
N ALA A 607 -3.02 -20.98 -9.30
CA ALA A 607 -2.60 -21.39 -10.64
C ALA A 607 -1.10 -21.68 -10.70
N ALA A 608 -0.29 -20.85 -10.05
CA ALA A 608 1.14 -21.09 -9.89
C ALA A 608 1.42 -22.39 -9.13
N LEU A 609 0.74 -22.62 -7.99
CA LEU A 609 0.92 -23.83 -7.18
C LEU A 609 0.62 -25.12 -7.94
N ARG A 610 -0.40 -25.11 -8.81
CA ARG A 610 -0.70 -26.25 -9.70
C ARG A 610 0.37 -26.47 -10.77
N ALA A 611 1.05 -25.41 -11.21
CA ALA A 611 2.06 -25.45 -12.26
C ALA A 611 3.49 -25.66 -11.74
N ALA A 612 3.70 -25.54 -10.42
CA ALA A 612 4.99 -25.63 -9.74
C ALA A 612 5.56 -27.06 -9.73
N ARG A 613 6.85 -27.16 -10.03
CA ARG A 613 7.60 -28.42 -10.10
C ARG A 613 8.59 -28.56 -8.94
N GLY A 614 8.98 -27.43 -8.34
CA GLY A 614 9.94 -27.36 -7.24
C GLY A 614 9.52 -28.17 -6.03
N GLU A 615 10.52 -28.69 -5.32
CA GLU A 615 10.34 -29.35 -4.03
C GLU A 615 10.01 -28.34 -2.93
N ILE A 616 10.51 -27.12 -3.08
CA ILE A 616 10.26 -25.97 -2.21
C ILE A 616 9.51 -24.91 -3.01
N ILE A 617 8.52 -24.29 -2.38
CA ILE A 617 7.73 -23.18 -2.92
C ILE A 617 8.07 -21.92 -2.13
N CYS A 618 8.42 -20.84 -2.81
CA CYS A 618 8.63 -19.50 -2.24
C CYS A 618 7.69 -18.51 -2.92
N TYR A 619 7.34 -17.41 -2.25
CA TYR A 619 6.43 -16.40 -2.81
C TYR A 619 7.07 -15.02 -2.83
N LEU A 620 6.98 -14.32 -3.96
CA LEU A 620 7.42 -12.93 -4.10
C LEU A 620 6.35 -12.13 -4.84
N ASP A 621 5.82 -11.09 -4.22
CA ASP A 621 4.92 -10.15 -4.88
C ASP A 621 5.70 -9.26 -5.85
N SER A 622 5.06 -8.91 -6.97
CA SER A 622 5.66 -8.19 -8.10
C SER A 622 6.18 -6.77 -7.81
N ASP A 623 5.98 -6.25 -6.59
CA ASP A 623 6.43 -4.93 -6.14
C ASP A 623 7.45 -4.98 -4.99
N ASN A 624 7.89 -6.18 -4.60
CA ASN A 624 8.92 -6.41 -3.58
C ASN A 624 10.18 -7.02 -4.19
N ALA A 625 11.25 -7.09 -3.41
CA ALA A 625 12.53 -7.63 -3.87
C ALA A 625 13.21 -8.48 -2.80
N TRP A 626 14.05 -9.40 -3.23
CA TRP A 626 14.91 -10.22 -2.36
C TRP A 626 16.38 -9.85 -2.50
N ASP A 627 17.12 -10.08 -1.42
CA ASP A 627 18.59 -10.19 -1.44
C ASP A 627 19.01 -11.45 -2.21
N GLU A 628 20.16 -11.41 -2.91
CA GLU A 628 20.70 -12.49 -3.75
C GLU A 628 20.91 -13.84 -3.03
N ARG A 629 20.91 -13.82 -1.70
CA ARG A 629 21.10 -14.99 -0.84
C ARG A 629 19.79 -15.72 -0.49
N TYR A 630 18.63 -15.09 -0.73
CA TYR A 630 17.35 -15.57 -0.20
C TYR A 630 17.07 -17.05 -0.51
N LEU A 631 17.10 -17.45 -1.80
CA LEU A 631 16.75 -18.82 -2.20
C LEU A 631 17.72 -19.86 -1.64
N ALA A 632 19.02 -19.57 -1.64
CA ALA A 632 20.04 -20.46 -1.06
C ALA A 632 19.83 -20.61 0.45
N ALA A 633 19.53 -19.52 1.16
CA ALA A 633 19.26 -19.56 2.58
C ALA A 633 18.00 -20.38 2.92
N GLN A 634 16.94 -20.30 2.12
CA GLN A 634 15.74 -21.14 2.31
C GLN A 634 16.05 -22.62 2.10
N ALA A 635 16.80 -22.98 1.05
CA ALA A 635 17.22 -24.36 0.81
C ALA A 635 18.07 -24.90 1.98
N GLY A 636 19.04 -24.10 2.44
CA GLY A 636 19.88 -24.45 3.60
C GLY A 636 19.06 -24.61 4.88
N ALA A 637 18.02 -23.79 5.09
CA ALA A 637 17.14 -23.91 6.24
C ALA A 637 16.30 -25.20 6.21
N PHE A 638 15.76 -25.59 5.05
CA PHE A 638 15.04 -26.86 4.90
C PHE A 638 15.93 -28.09 5.02
N ASP A 639 17.22 -27.96 4.69
CA ASP A 639 18.20 -29.03 4.89
C ASP A 639 18.62 -29.15 6.36
N GLU A 640 18.75 -28.03 7.08
CA GLU A 640 19.02 -28.04 8.53
C GLU A 640 17.78 -28.47 9.35
N LEU A 641 16.59 -28.23 8.82
CA LEU A 641 15.29 -28.58 9.42
C LEU A 641 14.51 -29.51 8.49
N PRO A 642 14.94 -30.78 8.31
CA PRO A 642 14.27 -31.71 7.40
C PRO A 642 12.80 -31.93 7.75
N GLN A 643 12.45 -31.84 9.04
CA GLN A 643 11.08 -31.95 9.57
C GLN A 643 10.20 -30.71 9.35
N ALA A 644 10.73 -29.59 8.87
CA ALA A 644 9.93 -28.40 8.61
C ALA A 644 9.02 -28.61 7.41
N ASP A 645 7.73 -28.32 7.59
CA ASP A 645 6.74 -28.29 6.50
C ASP A 645 6.73 -26.91 5.84
N LEU A 646 6.87 -25.87 6.66
CA LEU A 646 6.90 -24.47 6.27
C LEU A 646 7.91 -23.71 7.14
N ILE A 647 8.63 -22.79 6.53
CA ILE A 647 9.51 -21.83 7.20
C ILE A 647 9.13 -20.41 6.80
N TYR A 648 9.44 -19.45 7.66
CA TYR A 648 9.38 -18.04 7.28
C TYR A 648 10.53 -17.23 7.88
N SER A 649 10.90 -16.13 7.22
CA SER A 649 11.95 -15.22 7.70
C SER A 649 11.44 -13.84 8.09
N GLY A 650 12.35 -12.95 8.49
CA GLY A 650 12.04 -11.55 8.71
C GLY A 650 12.09 -10.72 7.43
N VAL A 651 11.56 -9.50 7.51
CA VAL A 651 11.45 -8.55 6.40
C VAL A 651 11.94 -7.15 6.79
N LEU A 652 12.63 -6.49 5.86
CA LEU A 652 12.98 -5.07 5.92
C LEU A 652 11.85 -4.26 5.29
N LEU A 653 11.32 -3.29 6.02
CA LEU A 653 10.17 -2.48 5.61
C LEU A 653 10.65 -1.12 5.13
N TYR A 654 10.24 -0.71 3.93
CA TYR A 654 10.61 0.56 3.28
C TYR A 654 9.36 1.41 2.99
N GLU A 655 9.52 2.73 2.95
CA GLU A 655 8.48 3.68 2.48
C GLU A 655 8.86 4.26 1.13
N GLY A 656 7.91 4.34 0.19
CA GLY A 656 8.08 4.98 -1.10
C GLY A 656 9.36 4.52 -1.82
N TYR A 657 10.22 5.49 -2.15
CA TYR A 657 11.50 5.26 -2.81
C TYR A 657 12.70 5.42 -1.88
N HIS A 658 12.49 5.39 -0.56
CA HIS A 658 13.59 5.44 0.40
C HIS A 658 14.52 4.24 0.23
N THR A 659 15.83 4.49 0.36
CA THR A 659 16.90 3.49 0.29
C THR A 659 17.20 2.83 1.64
N GLU A 660 16.68 3.39 2.72
CA GLU A 660 16.84 2.88 4.09
C GLU A 660 15.50 2.32 4.60
N PRO A 661 15.52 1.21 5.38
CA PRO A 661 14.32 0.63 5.94
C PRO A 661 13.76 1.50 7.08
N MET A 662 12.45 1.71 7.12
CA MET A 662 11.74 2.38 8.21
C MET A 662 11.58 1.51 9.48
N ALA A 663 11.67 0.19 9.30
CA ALA A 663 11.44 -0.81 10.35
C ALA A 663 11.90 -2.18 9.87
N ILE A 664 12.02 -3.12 10.80
CA ILE A 664 12.09 -4.55 10.51
C ILE A 664 10.88 -5.26 11.08
N ARG A 665 10.49 -6.38 10.50
CA ARG A 665 9.49 -7.29 11.09
C ARG A 665 10.01 -8.71 11.11
N TYR A 666 10.21 -9.23 12.31
CA TYR A 666 10.57 -10.60 12.62
C TYR A 666 10.04 -10.96 14.01
N GLY A 667 9.22 -12.00 14.10
CA GLY A 667 8.80 -12.61 15.35
C GLY A 667 9.09 -14.10 15.32
N HIS A 668 9.57 -14.66 16.43
CA HIS A 668 9.51 -16.11 16.60
C HIS A 668 8.06 -16.60 16.47
N PHE A 669 7.91 -17.85 16.05
CA PHE A 669 6.58 -18.39 15.79
C PHE A 669 5.77 -18.52 17.10
N HIS A 670 4.65 -17.79 17.16
CA HIS A 670 3.77 -17.68 18.31
C HIS A 670 2.31 -17.80 17.84
N PRO A 671 1.73 -19.01 17.85
CA PRO A 671 0.39 -19.27 17.30
C PRO A 671 -0.70 -18.32 17.82
N ALA A 672 -0.73 -18.06 19.14
CA ALA A 672 -1.75 -17.19 19.72
C ALA A 672 -1.63 -15.70 19.30
N LEU A 673 -0.43 -15.21 18.99
CA LEU A 673 -0.23 -13.85 18.48
C LEU A 673 -0.64 -13.80 17.02
N LEU A 674 -0.32 -14.84 16.23
CA LEU A 674 -0.77 -14.98 14.85
C LEU A 674 -2.30 -15.04 14.77
N GLU A 675 -2.97 -15.78 15.66
CA GLU A 675 -4.43 -15.76 15.78
C GLU A 675 -4.94 -14.34 16.02
N ASN A 676 -4.28 -13.53 16.84
CA ASN A 676 -4.71 -12.16 17.12
C ASN A 676 -4.41 -11.17 15.98
N ARG A 677 -3.20 -11.17 15.41
CA ARG A 677 -2.75 -10.21 14.39
C ARG A 677 -1.65 -10.83 13.52
N ASN A 678 -1.81 -10.72 12.20
CA ASN A 678 -0.76 -11.16 11.29
C ASN A 678 0.52 -10.33 11.45
N TYR A 679 1.65 -11.01 11.59
CA TYR A 679 2.99 -10.42 11.58
C TYR A 679 3.93 -11.10 10.57
N ILE A 680 3.42 -12.09 9.82
CA ILE A 680 4.17 -12.89 8.85
C ILE A 680 3.68 -12.52 7.46
N ASP A 681 4.58 -12.00 6.66
CA ASP A 681 4.27 -11.54 5.30
C ASP A 681 4.43 -12.67 4.28
N ASN A 682 3.65 -12.65 3.22
CA ASN A 682 3.72 -13.66 2.15
C ASN A 682 5.12 -13.77 1.53
N ASN A 683 5.83 -12.64 1.39
CA ASN A 683 7.12 -12.52 0.70
C ASN A 683 8.28 -13.22 1.42
N VAL A 684 8.03 -13.71 2.64
CA VAL A 684 9.02 -14.39 3.48
C VAL A 684 8.64 -15.83 3.80
N ILE A 685 7.55 -16.36 3.23
CA ILE A 685 7.09 -17.73 3.43
C ILE A 685 7.73 -18.66 2.40
N SER A 686 8.22 -19.80 2.88
CA SER A 686 8.63 -20.93 2.04
C SER A 686 8.08 -22.24 2.60
N HIS A 687 7.59 -23.15 1.77
CA HIS A 687 7.09 -24.46 2.24
C HIS A 687 7.46 -25.59 1.29
N ARG A 688 7.43 -26.82 1.80
CA ARG A 688 7.58 -28.01 0.95
C ARG A 688 6.36 -28.15 0.05
N ARG A 689 6.58 -28.50 -1.21
CA ARG A 689 5.47 -28.78 -2.15
C ARG A 689 4.61 -29.95 -1.66
N SER A 690 5.22 -30.95 -1.02
CA SER A 690 4.49 -32.09 -0.43
C SER A 690 3.48 -31.67 0.64
N PHE A 691 3.71 -30.55 1.35
CA PHE A 691 2.79 -30.05 2.37
C PHE A 691 1.48 -29.52 1.76
N LEU A 692 1.45 -29.16 0.47
CA LEU A 692 0.21 -28.69 -0.19
C LEU A 692 -0.92 -29.72 -0.16
N GLY A 693 -0.60 -31.02 -0.11
CA GLY A 693 -1.62 -32.07 0.01
C GLY A 693 -2.43 -31.98 1.29
N LEU A 694 -1.83 -31.48 2.37
CA LEU A 694 -2.50 -31.23 3.65
C LEU A 694 -2.99 -29.78 3.77
N LEU A 695 -2.13 -28.82 3.42
CA LEU A 695 -2.40 -27.39 3.58
C LEU A 695 -3.52 -26.90 2.63
N GLY A 696 -3.57 -27.44 1.41
CA GLY A 696 -4.34 -26.87 0.31
C GLY A 696 -3.72 -25.58 -0.24
N GLY A 697 -4.46 -24.88 -1.12
CA GLY A 697 -4.05 -23.60 -1.69
C GLY A 697 -4.45 -22.38 -0.86
N PHE A 698 -4.39 -21.21 -1.48
CA PHE A 698 -4.99 -19.98 -0.98
C PHE A 698 -6.52 -20.02 -1.13
N ASP A 699 -7.25 -19.44 -0.19
CA ASP A 699 -8.69 -19.30 -0.33
C ASP A 699 -9.06 -18.22 -1.35
N GLU A 700 -9.59 -18.62 -2.51
CA GLU A 700 -10.02 -17.71 -3.58
C GLU A 700 -11.19 -16.81 -3.18
N SER A 701 -11.89 -17.14 -2.09
CA SER A 701 -12.94 -16.28 -1.53
C SER A 701 -12.36 -15.02 -0.87
N LEU A 702 -11.06 -14.98 -0.58
CA LEU A 702 -10.38 -13.85 0.04
C LEU A 702 -9.61 -13.02 -1.01
N ARG A 703 -9.95 -11.73 -1.15
CA ARG A 703 -9.15 -10.73 -1.87
C ARG A 703 -7.98 -10.14 -1.05
N ARG A 704 -8.10 -10.14 0.28
CA ARG A 704 -7.13 -9.65 1.28
C ARG A 704 -6.96 -10.65 2.42
N LEU A 705 -5.86 -10.57 3.17
CA LEU A 705 -5.51 -11.48 4.29
C LEU A 705 -5.31 -12.94 3.88
N VAL A 706 -5.02 -13.17 2.60
CA VAL A 706 -4.84 -14.50 2.02
C VAL A 706 -3.64 -15.23 2.64
N ASP A 707 -2.61 -14.45 3.01
CA ASP A 707 -1.40 -14.87 3.71
C ASP A 707 -1.68 -15.21 5.17
N HIS A 708 -2.50 -14.40 5.85
CA HIS A 708 -2.90 -14.66 7.23
C HIS A 708 -3.70 -15.97 7.34
N ASP A 709 -4.65 -16.22 6.43
CA ASP A 709 -5.39 -17.48 6.38
C ASP A 709 -4.46 -18.68 6.14
N LEU A 710 -3.53 -18.58 5.19
CA LEU A 710 -2.57 -19.64 4.88
C LEU A 710 -1.72 -19.99 6.11
N MET A 711 -1.17 -18.96 6.79
CA MET A 711 -0.33 -19.17 7.96
C MET A 711 -1.11 -19.74 9.15
N LEU A 712 -2.37 -19.34 9.35
CA LEU A 712 -3.22 -19.94 10.38
C LEU A 712 -3.47 -21.43 10.11
N ARG A 713 -3.77 -21.81 8.86
CA ARG A 713 -3.93 -23.22 8.49
C ARG A 713 -2.62 -24.00 8.61
N ALA A 714 -1.49 -23.40 8.21
CA ALA A 714 -0.18 -24.03 8.34
C ALA A 714 0.19 -24.29 9.81
N ALA A 715 -0.13 -23.35 10.71
CA ALA A 715 0.06 -23.49 12.15
C ALA A 715 -0.70 -24.69 12.75
N GLU A 716 -1.91 -24.94 12.23
CA GLU A 716 -2.79 -26.03 12.68
C GLU A 716 -2.33 -27.39 12.12
N LEU A 717 -1.82 -27.43 10.89
CA LEU A 717 -1.62 -28.68 10.12
C LEU A 717 -0.17 -29.19 10.06
N GLY A 718 0.83 -28.32 10.23
CA GLY A 718 2.23 -28.66 10.00
C GLY A 718 3.20 -28.12 11.05
N ARG A 719 4.50 -28.36 10.82
CA ARG A 719 5.61 -27.81 11.60
C ARG A 719 6.13 -26.55 10.93
N VAL A 720 5.81 -25.41 11.54
CA VAL A 720 6.18 -24.06 11.06
C VAL A 720 7.38 -23.55 11.84
N TYR A 721 8.48 -23.20 11.19
CA TYR A 721 9.65 -22.61 11.85
C TYR A 721 9.89 -21.15 11.44
N SER A 722 10.24 -20.31 12.42
CA SER A 722 10.75 -18.97 12.17
C SER A 722 12.28 -18.98 12.01
N ILE A 723 12.79 -18.36 10.94
CA ILE A 723 14.21 -18.29 10.60
C ILE A 723 14.69 -16.84 10.73
N PRO A 724 15.56 -16.51 11.70
CA PRO A 724 15.99 -15.14 11.98
C PRO A 724 16.98 -14.60 10.93
N MET A 725 16.47 -14.21 9.77
CA MET A 725 17.20 -13.55 8.68
C MET A 725 16.35 -12.43 8.04
N LEU A 726 16.99 -11.41 7.46
CA LEU A 726 16.35 -10.20 6.91
C LEU A 726 16.68 -10.02 5.42
N LEU A 727 16.28 -11.00 4.59
CA LEU A 727 16.66 -11.07 3.17
C LEU A 727 15.55 -10.60 2.20
N CYS A 728 14.49 -9.98 2.72
CA CYS A 728 13.35 -9.50 1.93
C CYS A 728 13.13 -8.00 2.13
N HIS A 729 12.94 -7.27 1.04
CA HIS A 729 12.68 -5.84 1.01
C HIS A 729 11.22 -5.59 0.60
N TYR A 730 10.43 -5.07 1.55
CA TYR A 730 9.02 -4.78 1.35
C TYR A 730 8.79 -3.27 1.20
N TYR A 731 8.06 -2.83 0.16
CA TYR A 731 7.88 -1.41 -0.15
C TYR A 731 6.42 -0.93 0.02
N TYR A 732 6.18 -0.06 1.02
CA TYR A 732 4.91 0.64 1.20
C TYR A 732 4.81 1.89 0.31
N ASN A 733 3.58 2.30 -0.04
CA ASN A 733 3.25 3.64 -0.57
C ASN A 733 4.08 4.11 -1.79
N ARG A 734 4.50 3.21 -2.69
CA ARG A 734 4.94 3.65 -4.03
C ARG A 734 3.69 4.03 -4.84
N ILE A 735 3.80 5.07 -5.67
CA ILE A 735 2.72 5.48 -6.57
C ILE A 735 2.27 4.28 -7.42
N GLU A 736 3.24 3.46 -7.87
CA GLU A 736 3.04 2.22 -8.62
C GLU A 736 2.45 1.06 -7.79
N ASN A 737 2.39 1.18 -6.45
CA ASN A 737 1.85 0.19 -5.52
C ASN A 737 0.41 0.48 -5.08
N THR A 738 -0.15 1.63 -5.48
CA THR A 738 -1.40 2.15 -4.93
C THR A 738 -2.61 1.74 -5.76
N ILE A 739 -3.01 0.46 -5.72
CA ILE A 739 -4.21 -0.03 -6.44
C ILE A 739 -5.43 -0.26 -5.51
N THR A 740 -5.33 -0.05 -4.20
CA THR A 740 -6.40 -0.58 -3.31
C THR A 740 -6.95 0.41 -2.30
N GLY A 741 -8.04 1.07 -2.69
CA GLY A 741 -8.96 1.79 -1.83
C GLY A 741 -10.17 0.93 -1.40
N GLY A 742 -10.34 0.83 -0.07
CA GLY A 742 -11.49 0.42 0.75
C GLY A 742 -12.78 -0.17 0.14
N THR A 743 -13.04 -1.43 0.49
CA THR A 743 -14.32 -2.02 0.99
C THR A 743 -14.11 -3.51 1.35
N ASP A 744 -13.22 -4.21 0.63
CA ASP A 744 -12.93 -5.65 0.84
C ASP A 744 -12.30 -6.01 2.20
N MET A 745 -11.60 -5.07 2.84
CA MET A 745 -10.75 -5.37 3.99
C MET A 745 -11.54 -5.85 5.23
N GLU A 746 -12.69 -5.24 5.49
CA GLU A 746 -13.54 -5.58 6.63
C GLU A 746 -14.25 -6.92 6.40
N VAL A 747 -14.87 -7.09 5.24
CA VAL A 747 -15.53 -8.35 4.83
C VAL A 747 -14.57 -9.53 4.86
N ASN A 748 -13.35 -9.35 4.34
CA ASN A 748 -12.31 -10.37 4.39
C ASN A 748 -11.88 -10.72 5.81
N ARG A 749 -11.81 -9.72 6.69
CA ARG A 749 -11.46 -9.92 8.09
C ARG A 749 -12.55 -10.71 8.82
N ASP A 750 -13.82 -10.39 8.61
CA ASP A 750 -14.94 -11.11 9.23
C ASP A 750 -14.98 -12.56 8.77
N ARG A 751 -14.75 -12.80 7.47
CA ARG A 751 -14.67 -14.15 6.92
C ARG A 751 -13.52 -14.96 7.50
N LEU A 752 -12.32 -14.36 7.57
CA LEU A 752 -11.15 -14.99 8.19
C LEU A 752 -11.44 -15.36 9.65
N ARG A 753 -12.01 -14.42 10.41
CA ARG A 753 -12.34 -14.60 11.84
C ARG A 753 -13.36 -15.68 12.07
N SER A 754 -14.43 -15.71 11.28
CA SER A 754 -15.48 -16.72 11.38
C SER A 754 -14.91 -18.13 11.17
N ARG A 755 -14.08 -18.30 10.13
CA ARG A 755 -13.44 -19.59 9.86
C ARG A 755 -12.42 -20.00 10.91
N LEU A 756 -11.64 -19.05 11.42
CA LEU A 756 -10.73 -19.33 12.53
C LEU A 756 -11.51 -19.79 13.77
N ALA A 757 -12.65 -19.16 14.07
CA ALA A 757 -13.50 -19.56 15.18
C ALA A 757 -14.08 -20.98 14.99
N GLU A 758 -14.54 -21.32 13.78
CA GLU A 758 -15.02 -22.68 13.44
C GLU A 758 -13.93 -23.74 13.62
N ARG A 759 -12.74 -23.52 13.07
CA ARG A 759 -11.60 -24.45 13.20
C ARG A 759 -11.16 -24.60 14.66
N LYS A 760 -11.10 -23.48 15.40
CA LYS A 760 -10.79 -23.48 16.83
C LYS A 760 -11.82 -24.26 17.64
N ALA A 761 -13.11 -24.05 17.39
CA ALA A 761 -14.18 -24.80 18.08
C ALA A 761 -14.07 -26.30 17.80
N LYS A 762 -13.82 -26.69 16.55
CA LYS A 762 -13.58 -28.10 16.19
C LYS A 762 -12.37 -28.67 16.91
N ARG A 763 -11.24 -27.95 16.93
CA ARG A 763 -10.00 -28.37 17.62
C ARG A 763 -10.23 -28.57 19.12
N LEU A 764 -10.92 -27.64 19.78
CA LEU A 764 -11.24 -27.75 21.20
C LEU A 764 -12.16 -28.95 21.48
N ALA A 765 -13.16 -29.18 20.64
CA ALA A 765 -14.03 -30.37 20.75
C ALA A 765 -13.26 -31.68 20.54
N GLU A 766 -12.24 -31.71 19.68
CA GLU A 766 -11.36 -32.87 19.51
C GLU A 766 -10.48 -33.11 20.73
N LEU A 767 -9.89 -32.04 21.29
CA LEU A 767 -9.08 -32.13 22.51
C LEU A 767 -9.92 -32.60 23.71
N ASP A 768 -11.19 -32.21 23.78
CA ASP A 768 -12.08 -32.55 24.89
C ASP A 768 -12.47 -34.03 24.95
N ARG A 769 -12.34 -34.76 23.84
CA ARG A 769 -12.54 -36.24 23.79
C ARG A 769 -11.47 -37.01 24.55
N ALA A 770 -10.35 -36.38 24.90
CA ALA A 770 -9.33 -37.01 25.71
C ALA A 770 -9.82 -37.27 27.13
N GLU A 771 -9.41 -38.39 27.70
CA GLU A 771 -9.54 -38.63 29.14
C GLU A 771 -8.30 -38.17 29.89
N LEU A 772 -8.46 -37.94 31.19
CA LEU A 772 -7.33 -37.74 32.09
C LEU A 772 -6.59 -39.06 32.31
N ASP A 773 -5.26 -39.03 32.23
CA ASP A 773 -4.37 -40.17 32.50
C ASP A 773 -4.19 -40.38 34.01
N ARG A 774 -4.16 -39.31 34.81
CA ARG A 774 -4.05 -39.33 36.28
C ARG A 774 -5.17 -38.51 36.93
N PRO A 775 -5.56 -38.81 38.19
CA PRO A 775 -6.48 -37.95 38.92
C PRO A 775 -5.96 -36.51 39.03
N VAL A 776 -6.87 -35.53 39.01
CA VAL A 776 -6.57 -34.09 39.14
C VAL A 776 -7.53 -33.46 40.13
N SER A 777 -7.01 -32.80 41.16
CA SER A 777 -7.82 -31.96 42.05
C SER A 777 -7.70 -30.50 41.62
N VAL A 778 -8.82 -29.90 41.25
CA VAL A 778 -8.91 -28.48 40.92
C VAL A 778 -9.10 -27.69 42.21
N VAL A 779 -8.16 -26.81 42.53
CA VAL A 779 -8.21 -25.95 43.72
C VAL A 779 -8.58 -24.54 43.30
N ILE A 780 -9.74 -24.09 43.78
CA ILE A 780 -10.28 -22.76 43.50
C ILE A 780 -10.28 -21.93 44.80
N PRO A 781 -9.32 -21.01 45.00
CA PRO A 781 -9.44 -20.01 46.05
C PRO A 781 -10.52 -19.00 45.64
N ASN A 782 -11.53 -18.82 46.50
CA ASN A 782 -12.68 -17.97 46.22
C ASN A 782 -12.78 -16.82 47.22
N TRP A 783 -13.07 -15.63 46.71
CA TRP A 783 -13.53 -14.48 47.51
C TRP A 783 -14.43 -13.62 46.62
N GLU A 784 -15.71 -13.55 46.97
CA GLU A 784 -16.78 -12.93 46.18
C GLU A 784 -16.85 -13.43 44.71
N SER A 785 -17.52 -12.68 43.83
CA SER A 785 -17.71 -13.00 42.39
C SER A 785 -18.55 -14.24 42.09
N LEU A 786 -19.81 -14.21 42.55
CA LEU A 786 -20.78 -15.29 42.37
C LEU A 786 -20.97 -15.72 40.91
N ASP A 787 -21.13 -14.77 39.99
CA ASP A 787 -21.46 -15.08 38.59
C ASP A 787 -20.26 -15.68 37.86
N GLU A 788 -19.05 -15.13 38.04
CA GLU A 788 -17.81 -15.69 37.51
C GLU A 788 -17.53 -17.08 38.07
N LEU A 789 -17.66 -17.27 39.39
CA LEU A 789 -17.48 -18.55 40.04
C LEU A 789 -18.48 -19.59 39.49
N ARG A 790 -19.74 -19.20 39.29
CA ARG A 790 -20.76 -20.07 38.68
C ARG A 790 -20.36 -20.48 37.28
N GLU A 791 -19.88 -19.55 36.45
CA GLU A 791 -19.40 -19.87 35.10
C GLU A 791 -18.16 -20.79 35.11
N CYS A 792 -17.21 -20.55 36.02
CA CYS A 792 -16.02 -21.37 36.22
C CYS A 792 -16.40 -22.82 36.58
N LEU A 793 -17.25 -22.99 37.59
CA LEU A 793 -17.75 -24.32 38.01
C LEU A 793 -18.56 -24.99 36.89
N THR A 794 -19.43 -24.25 36.20
CA THR A 794 -20.23 -24.77 35.08
C THR A 794 -19.33 -25.30 33.98
N ALA A 795 -18.24 -24.60 33.64
CA ALA A 795 -17.30 -25.04 32.62
C ALA A 795 -16.57 -26.34 33.00
N LEU A 796 -16.17 -26.49 34.26
CA LEU A 796 -15.58 -27.74 34.76
C LEU A 796 -16.61 -28.89 34.80
N GLN A 797 -17.88 -28.59 35.11
CA GLN A 797 -18.96 -29.57 35.24
C GLN A 797 -19.61 -29.96 33.89
N ALA A 798 -19.23 -29.30 32.79
CA ALA A 798 -19.83 -29.53 31.47
C ALA A 798 -19.55 -30.93 30.88
N ARG A 799 -18.62 -31.69 31.48
CA ARG A 799 -18.31 -33.07 31.11
C ARG A 799 -18.25 -33.98 32.34
N ASP A 800 -18.50 -35.26 32.10
CA ASP A 800 -18.19 -36.31 33.07
C ASP A 800 -16.68 -36.59 33.06
N TRP A 801 -16.07 -36.64 34.24
CA TRP A 801 -14.64 -36.90 34.43
C TRP A 801 -14.37 -38.33 34.88
N GLY A 802 -15.39 -39.19 34.99
CA GLY A 802 -15.22 -40.59 35.39
C GLY A 802 -14.56 -40.75 36.76
N GLY A 803 -14.78 -39.79 37.66
CA GLY A 803 -14.17 -39.74 39.00
C GLY A 803 -12.68 -39.36 39.03
N LYS A 804 -12.09 -38.97 37.89
CA LYS A 804 -10.69 -38.53 37.81
C LYS A 804 -10.47 -37.04 38.08
N LEU A 805 -11.54 -36.25 38.20
CA LEU A 805 -11.45 -34.85 38.56
C LEU A 805 -12.38 -34.55 39.72
N ASP A 806 -11.84 -33.90 40.75
CA ASP A 806 -12.59 -33.31 41.85
C ASP A 806 -12.27 -31.82 41.97
N VAL A 807 -13.23 -31.05 42.50
CA VAL A 807 -13.10 -29.59 42.63
C VAL A 807 -13.18 -29.23 44.11
N VAL A 808 -12.15 -28.57 44.63
CA VAL A 808 -12.06 -28.06 45.99
C VAL A 808 -12.16 -26.54 45.94
N VAL A 809 -13.24 -25.98 46.48
CA VAL A 809 -13.42 -24.52 46.58
C VAL A 809 -13.17 -24.08 48.01
N VAL A 810 -12.16 -23.23 48.20
CA VAL A 810 -11.80 -22.66 49.50
C VAL A 810 -12.26 -21.22 49.55
N ASP A 811 -13.27 -20.94 50.37
CA ASP A 811 -13.91 -19.64 50.44
C ASP A 811 -13.31 -18.77 51.56
N ASN A 812 -12.70 -17.66 51.17
CA ASN A 812 -12.05 -16.67 52.03
C ASN A 812 -13.07 -15.71 52.67
N LEU A 813 -14.14 -16.23 53.26
CA LEU A 813 -15.21 -15.45 53.90
C LEU A 813 -15.94 -14.54 52.89
N SER A 814 -16.58 -15.12 51.88
CA SER A 814 -17.46 -14.38 50.97
C SER A 814 -18.82 -14.08 51.62
N SER A 815 -19.59 -13.22 50.97
CA SER A 815 -20.97 -12.90 51.29
C SER A 815 -21.87 -14.14 51.36
N GLU A 816 -22.96 -14.02 52.12
CA GLU A 816 -23.95 -15.09 52.32
C GLU A 816 -24.46 -15.69 50.99
N PRO A 817 -24.82 -14.92 49.95
CA PRO A 817 -25.27 -15.48 48.67
C PRO A 817 -24.23 -16.39 47.99
N VAL A 818 -22.94 -16.04 48.08
CA VAL A 818 -21.85 -16.86 47.53
C VAL A 818 -21.71 -18.16 48.31
N ARG A 819 -21.76 -18.09 49.64
CA ARG A 819 -21.64 -19.27 50.52
C ARG A 819 -22.85 -20.18 50.44
N GLU A 820 -24.07 -19.65 50.27
CA GLU A 820 -25.28 -20.43 50.00
C GLU A 820 -25.16 -21.21 48.69
N PHE A 821 -24.68 -20.54 47.63
CA PHE A 821 -24.42 -21.19 46.35
C PHE A 821 -23.37 -22.32 46.48
N LEU A 822 -22.24 -22.06 47.15
CA LEU A 822 -21.21 -23.08 47.36
C LEU A 822 -21.69 -24.24 48.24
N ALA A 823 -22.50 -23.96 49.27
CA ALA A 823 -23.11 -25.00 50.10
C ALA A 823 -24.08 -25.86 49.29
N ALA A 824 -24.83 -25.27 48.36
CA ALA A 824 -25.72 -26.02 47.45
C ALA A 824 -24.93 -26.89 46.46
N GLU A 825 -23.85 -26.36 45.85
CA GLU A 825 -22.95 -27.13 44.97
C GLU A 825 -22.28 -28.30 45.72
N HIS A 826 -21.89 -28.08 46.97
CA HIS A 826 -21.32 -29.10 47.84
C HIS A 826 -22.34 -30.17 48.22
N GLY A 827 -23.55 -29.77 48.63
CA GLY A 827 -24.65 -30.69 48.94
C GLY A 827 -25.08 -31.53 47.75
N ALA A 828 -24.90 -31.01 46.53
CA ALA A 828 -25.11 -31.76 45.30
C ALA A 828 -23.94 -32.68 44.90
N GLY A 829 -22.86 -32.73 45.70
CA GLY A 829 -21.69 -33.57 45.47
C GLY A 829 -20.80 -33.11 44.31
N ARG A 830 -20.99 -31.88 43.80
CA ARG A 830 -20.24 -31.37 42.65
C ARG A 830 -18.90 -30.74 43.03
N ILE A 831 -18.77 -30.26 44.27
CA ILE A 831 -17.54 -29.67 44.82
C ILE A 831 -17.32 -30.10 46.27
N VAL A 832 -16.08 -29.95 46.75
CA VAL A 832 -15.72 -29.90 48.17
C VAL A 832 -15.66 -28.45 48.59
N PHE A 833 -16.59 -28.00 49.43
CA PHE A 833 -16.64 -26.64 49.94
C PHE A 833 -15.90 -26.52 51.27
N VAL A 834 -14.93 -25.60 51.35
CA VAL A 834 -14.14 -25.32 52.55
C VAL A 834 -14.32 -23.85 52.95
N PRO A 835 -15.30 -23.54 53.81
CA PRO A 835 -15.48 -22.18 54.32
C PRO A 835 -14.40 -21.82 55.34
N LEU A 836 -13.75 -20.66 55.15
CA LEU A 836 -12.86 -20.07 56.15
C LEU A 836 -13.65 -19.11 57.05
N ASP A 837 -13.16 -18.94 58.28
CA ASP A 837 -13.72 -18.03 59.28
C ASP A 837 -13.19 -16.59 59.14
N PHE A 838 -12.17 -16.41 58.31
CA PHE A 838 -11.49 -15.15 58.03
C PHE A 838 -10.95 -15.15 56.60
N ASN A 839 -10.77 -13.97 56.00
CA ASN A 839 -10.07 -13.84 54.73
C ASN A 839 -8.56 -13.90 54.95
N TYR A 840 -8.00 -15.11 54.93
CA TYR A 840 -6.54 -15.32 55.06
C TYR A 840 -5.78 -15.05 53.76
N GLY A 841 -6.48 -14.77 52.67
CA GLY A 841 -5.90 -14.45 51.37
C GLY A 841 -5.66 -15.65 50.46
N PHE A 842 -5.25 -15.34 49.23
CA PHE A 842 -5.08 -16.27 48.12
C PHE A 842 -4.16 -17.45 48.46
N THR A 843 -2.92 -17.16 48.88
CA THR A 843 -1.91 -18.22 49.09
C THR A 843 -2.32 -19.19 50.18
N TYR A 844 -2.89 -18.69 51.28
CA TYR A 844 -3.39 -19.54 52.36
C TYR A 844 -4.54 -20.43 51.90
N ALA A 845 -5.53 -19.86 51.20
CA ALA A 845 -6.65 -20.61 50.66
C ALA A 845 -6.22 -21.70 49.67
N VAL A 846 -5.25 -21.39 48.80
CA VAL A 846 -4.62 -22.39 47.91
C VAL A 846 -4.04 -23.55 48.72
N ASN A 847 -3.26 -23.26 49.76
CA ASN A 847 -2.63 -24.31 50.57
C ASN A 847 -3.64 -25.19 51.31
N VAL A 848 -4.71 -24.59 51.85
CA VAL A 848 -5.83 -25.34 52.44
C VAL A 848 -6.46 -26.25 51.38
N GLY A 849 -6.65 -25.74 50.16
CA GLY A 849 -7.20 -26.51 49.06
C GLY A 849 -6.30 -27.68 48.64
N ILE A 850 -4.99 -27.45 48.54
CA ILE A 850 -4.00 -28.52 48.26
C ILE A 850 -4.03 -29.58 49.36
N ALA A 851 -4.12 -29.19 50.62
CA ALA A 851 -4.21 -30.13 51.75
C ALA A 851 -5.51 -30.94 51.79
N ARG A 852 -6.60 -30.40 51.21
CA ARG A 852 -7.90 -31.07 51.09
C ARG A 852 -8.06 -31.87 49.80
N SER A 853 -7.16 -31.67 48.83
CA SER A 853 -7.12 -32.41 47.57
C SER A 853 -6.74 -33.86 47.80
N ARG A 854 -7.02 -34.71 46.81
CA ARG A 854 -6.67 -36.14 46.88
C ARG A 854 -5.16 -36.32 46.90
N ALA A 855 -4.68 -37.29 47.69
CA ALA A 855 -3.25 -37.59 47.82
C ALA A 855 -2.63 -38.18 46.54
N ASP A 856 -3.44 -38.83 45.69
CA ASP A 856 -3.01 -39.45 44.43
C ASP A 856 -3.20 -38.54 43.20
N ALA A 857 -3.75 -37.34 43.40
CA ALA A 857 -4.06 -36.42 42.30
C ALA A 857 -2.98 -35.36 42.11
N ASP A 858 -2.73 -35.02 40.86
CA ASP A 858 -2.04 -33.78 40.50
C ASP A 858 -2.95 -32.57 40.81
N ILE A 859 -2.37 -31.37 40.90
CA ILE A 859 -3.12 -30.15 41.26
C ILE A 859 -3.32 -29.26 40.04
N LEU A 860 -4.56 -28.80 39.83
CA LEU A 860 -4.84 -27.66 38.97
C LEU A 860 -5.25 -26.48 39.86
N LEU A 861 -4.37 -25.49 40.04
CA LEU A 861 -4.78 -24.23 40.65
C LEU A 861 -5.58 -23.43 39.62
N LEU A 862 -6.73 -22.89 40.00
CA LEU A 862 -7.60 -22.16 39.10
C LEU A 862 -8.31 -21.01 39.83
N ASN A 863 -8.18 -19.79 39.33
CA ASN A 863 -8.93 -18.65 39.84
C ASN A 863 -10.43 -18.82 39.59
N ASN A 864 -11.25 -18.24 40.47
CA ASN A 864 -12.71 -18.24 40.33
C ASN A 864 -13.24 -17.48 39.10
N ASP A 865 -12.41 -16.64 38.46
CA ASP A 865 -12.74 -15.86 37.24
C ASP A 865 -12.08 -16.40 35.95
N ALA A 866 -11.55 -17.62 36.01
CA ALA A 866 -10.95 -18.32 34.88
C ALA A 866 -11.86 -19.46 34.38
N ILE A 867 -12.17 -19.44 33.08
CA ILE A 867 -13.10 -20.38 32.45
C ILE A 867 -12.30 -21.35 31.58
N ALA A 868 -12.25 -22.62 32.00
CA ALA A 868 -11.67 -23.71 31.23
C ALA A 868 -12.47 -23.94 29.94
N GLN A 869 -11.82 -23.88 28.78
CA GLN A 869 -12.44 -24.28 27.51
C GLN A 869 -12.37 -25.81 27.34
N PRO A 870 -13.19 -26.41 26.45
CA PRO A 870 -13.15 -27.84 26.19
C PRO A 870 -11.72 -28.34 25.87
N GLY A 871 -11.30 -29.44 26.50
CA GLY A 871 -9.96 -30.00 26.35
C GLY A 871 -8.82 -29.29 27.10
N ALA A 872 -9.09 -28.20 27.82
CA ALA A 872 -8.02 -27.38 28.41
C ALA A 872 -7.25 -28.12 29.52
N VAL A 873 -7.93 -28.80 30.44
CA VAL A 873 -7.32 -29.53 31.57
C VAL A 873 -6.50 -30.72 31.06
N GLN A 874 -7.08 -31.48 30.13
CA GLN A 874 -6.47 -32.64 29.50
C GLN A 874 -5.21 -32.26 28.73
N SER A 875 -5.23 -31.11 28.06
CA SER A 875 -4.06 -30.60 27.33
C SER A 875 -2.92 -30.24 28.26
N LEU A 876 -3.20 -29.63 29.43
CA LEU A 876 -2.18 -29.35 30.44
C LEU A 876 -1.57 -30.66 30.98
N GLN A 877 -2.40 -31.59 31.45
CA GLN A 877 -1.93 -32.86 31.98
C GLN A 877 -1.10 -33.62 30.94
N ARG A 878 -1.62 -33.79 29.73
CA ARG A 878 -0.91 -34.53 28.67
C ARG A 878 0.43 -33.89 28.34
N ALA A 879 0.48 -32.56 28.19
CA ALA A 879 1.73 -31.86 27.92
C ALA A 879 2.72 -32.03 29.08
N CYS A 880 2.22 -32.01 30.31
CA CYS A 880 3.02 -32.24 31.49
C CYS A 880 3.56 -33.67 31.50
N LEU A 881 2.72 -34.70 31.37
CA LEU A 881 3.10 -36.12 31.44
C LEU A 881 3.96 -36.58 30.24
N ALA A 882 3.83 -35.95 29.07
CA ALA A 882 4.65 -36.24 27.90
C ALA A 882 6.14 -35.92 28.09
N ARG A 883 6.50 -35.18 29.15
CA ARG A 883 7.86 -34.76 29.46
C ARG A 883 8.26 -35.19 30.86
N SER A 884 9.34 -35.94 31.01
CA SER A 884 9.81 -36.35 32.33
C SER A 884 10.28 -35.18 33.19
N ASP A 885 10.76 -34.11 32.56
CA ASP A 885 11.25 -32.89 33.21
C ASP A 885 10.16 -31.82 33.40
N ALA A 886 8.92 -32.04 32.96
CA ALA A 886 7.84 -31.07 33.21
C ALA A 886 7.22 -31.32 34.60
N GLY A 887 7.40 -30.37 35.52
CA GLY A 887 6.72 -30.37 36.82
C GLY A 887 5.48 -29.49 36.82
N MET A 888 5.50 -28.45 35.99
CA MET A 888 4.38 -27.52 35.85
C MET A 888 4.06 -27.27 34.38
N THR A 889 2.78 -27.11 34.06
CA THR A 889 2.35 -26.61 32.76
C THR A 889 1.32 -25.51 32.90
N VAL A 890 1.38 -24.55 31.99
CA VAL A 890 0.54 -23.35 32.04
C VAL A 890 -0.17 -23.12 30.71
N PRO A 891 -1.43 -22.68 30.72
CA PRO A 891 -2.24 -22.57 29.52
C PRO A 891 -2.06 -21.21 28.83
N ARG A 892 -2.78 -21.02 27.73
CA ARG A 892 -3.10 -19.68 27.25
C ARG A 892 -3.94 -18.94 28.28
N GLN A 893 -3.51 -17.73 28.65
CA GLN A 893 -4.27 -16.79 29.45
C GLN A 893 -5.00 -15.84 28.49
N ILE A 894 -6.20 -16.22 28.03
CA ILE A 894 -6.93 -15.46 27.03
C ILE A 894 -7.71 -14.33 27.71
N LEU A 895 -7.26 -13.09 27.52
CA LEU A 895 -8.02 -11.92 27.95
C LEU A 895 -9.05 -11.53 26.87
N PRO A 896 -10.26 -11.08 27.27
CA PRO A 896 -11.25 -10.54 26.34
C PRO A 896 -10.75 -9.35 25.52
N ALA A 897 -11.42 -9.09 24.39
CA ALA A 897 -11.18 -7.89 23.60
C ALA A 897 -11.44 -6.62 24.43
N GLY A 898 -10.63 -5.59 24.22
CA GLY A 898 -10.76 -4.30 24.92
C GLY A 898 -10.12 -4.24 26.30
N THR A 899 -9.62 -5.36 26.86
CA THR A 899 -8.95 -5.35 28.17
C THR A 899 -7.73 -4.43 28.17
N ARG A 900 -7.68 -3.52 29.14
CA ARG A 900 -6.71 -2.39 29.20
C ARG A 900 -5.25 -2.83 29.19
N THR A 901 -4.94 -3.97 29.80
CA THR A 901 -3.57 -4.47 29.99
C THR A 901 -3.03 -5.27 28.80
N LEU A 902 -3.84 -5.58 27.78
CA LEU A 902 -3.44 -6.39 26.62
C LEU A 902 -2.11 -5.92 25.99
N ARG A 903 -2.01 -4.63 25.66
CA ARG A 903 -0.81 -4.05 25.02
C ARG A 903 0.39 -3.95 25.97
N SER A 904 0.17 -4.04 27.27
CA SER A 904 1.25 -4.08 28.24
C SER A 904 1.91 -5.47 28.20
N HIS A 905 1.12 -6.54 28.15
CA HIS A 905 1.64 -7.92 28.05
C HIS A 905 2.15 -8.24 26.63
N VAL A 906 1.38 -7.89 25.60
CA VAL A 906 1.68 -8.23 24.20
C VAL A 906 1.60 -6.95 23.36
N PRO A 907 2.68 -6.16 23.25
CA PRO A 907 2.61 -4.81 22.67
C PRO A 907 2.18 -4.75 21.20
N TYR A 908 2.39 -5.82 20.43
CA TYR A 908 1.98 -5.89 19.02
C TYR A 908 0.49 -6.22 18.82
N VAL A 909 -0.22 -6.64 19.87
CA VAL A 909 -1.60 -7.11 19.81
C VAL A 909 -2.57 -6.09 19.20
N SER A 910 -3.56 -6.59 18.49
CA SER A 910 -4.79 -5.85 18.20
C SER A 910 -5.73 -5.98 19.40
N ALA A 911 -5.90 -4.89 20.14
CA ALA A 911 -6.78 -4.84 21.32
C ALA A 911 -8.27 -5.08 21.01
N ASN A 912 -8.66 -5.05 19.72
CA ASN A 912 -10.03 -5.34 19.29
C ASN A 912 -10.38 -6.85 19.31
N TYR A 913 -9.41 -7.72 19.58
CA TYR A 913 -9.60 -9.17 19.60
C TYR A 913 -9.02 -9.74 20.90
N PRO A 914 -9.58 -10.85 21.41
CA PRO A 914 -9.00 -11.55 22.53
C PRO A 914 -7.58 -12.00 22.21
N CYS A 915 -6.73 -12.08 23.22
CA CYS A 915 -5.34 -12.49 23.07
C CYS A 915 -4.86 -13.24 24.30
N ASP A 916 -3.99 -14.22 24.06
CA ASP A 916 -3.17 -14.78 25.12
C ASP A 916 -2.17 -13.76 25.64
N VAL A 917 -2.02 -13.69 26.97
CA VAL A 917 -1.07 -12.81 27.66
C VAL A 917 -0.08 -13.54 28.57
N ASN A 918 -0.08 -14.88 28.55
CA ASN A 918 0.81 -15.65 29.43
C ASN A 918 2.27 -15.49 28.98
N VAL A 919 2.54 -15.57 27.67
CA VAL A 919 3.81 -15.08 27.10
C VAL A 919 3.79 -13.55 27.14
N SER A 920 4.55 -12.96 28.07
CA SER A 920 4.39 -11.55 28.44
C SER A 920 5.67 -10.74 28.41
N ALA A 921 5.58 -9.55 27.78
CA ALA A 921 6.62 -8.53 27.77
C ALA A 921 6.86 -7.88 29.15
N ILE A 922 5.83 -7.81 30.01
CA ILE A 922 5.99 -7.33 31.39
C ILE A 922 6.69 -8.38 32.24
N HIS A 923 6.27 -9.64 32.13
CA HIS A 923 6.81 -10.71 32.95
C HIS A 923 8.21 -11.16 32.49
N GLN A 924 8.55 -10.94 31.21
CA GLN A 924 9.80 -11.40 30.59
C GLN A 924 10.08 -12.87 30.91
N ASN A 925 9.04 -13.69 30.76
CA ASN A 925 8.96 -14.99 31.40
C ASN A 925 9.35 -16.16 30.51
N VAL A 926 9.71 -15.92 29.25
CA VAL A 926 10.30 -16.95 28.40
C VAL A 926 11.70 -17.27 28.92
N ALA A 927 12.01 -18.56 29.08
CA ALA A 927 13.35 -19.04 29.38
C ALA A 927 14.24 -18.86 28.13
N ASP A 928 15.11 -19.80 27.78
CA ASP A 928 15.85 -19.72 26.52
C ASP A 928 15.03 -20.32 25.37
N ILE A 929 15.19 -19.74 24.18
CA ILE A 929 14.48 -20.19 22.98
C ILE A 929 15.50 -20.60 21.90
N PRO A 930 15.30 -21.76 21.23
CA PRO A 930 16.12 -22.15 20.10
C PRO A 930 16.08 -21.10 18.99
N VAL A 931 17.21 -20.95 18.27
CA VAL A 931 17.33 -20.03 17.13
C VAL A 931 16.28 -20.33 16.05
N PHE A 932 15.98 -21.61 15.83
CA PHE A 932 14.86 -22.06 15.01
C PHE A 932 13.83 -22.71 15.92
N HIS A 933 12.67 -22.07 16.06
CA HIS A 933 11.61 -22.49 16.98
C HIS A 933 10.30 -22.70 16.23
N ASP A 934 9.55 -23.74 16.62
CA ASP A 934 8.30 -24.14 15.98
C ASP A 934 7.04 -23.74 16.75
N GLY A 935 7.20 -22.87 17.75
CA GLY A 935 6.09 -22.39 18.59
C GLY A 935 5.60 -23.40 19.63
N ARG A 936 6.20 -24.59 19.72
CA ARG A 936 5.80 -25.65 20.65
C ARG A 936 6.90 -25.89 21.70
N GLY A 937 6.50 -26.37 22.89
CA GLY A 937 7.45 -26.73 23.94
C GLY A 937 8.20 -25.52 24.54
N LEU A 938 7.55 -24.36 24.60
CA LEU A 938 8.12 -23.13 25.13
C LEU A 938 8.27 -23.22 26.65
N GLU A 939 9.51 -23.21 27.14
CA GLU A 939 9.81 -23.18 28.57
C GLU A 939 9.63 -21.76 29.13
N LEU A 940 9.00 -21.66 30.29
CA LEU A 940 8.84 -20.41 31.03
C LEU A 940 9.61 -20.47 32.35
N VAL A 941 10.17 -19.33 32.76
CA VAL A 941 10.74 -19.15 34.09
C VAL A 941 9.72 -18.67 35.12
N TYR A 942 8.54 -18.24 34.66
CA TYR A 942 7.49 -17.73 35.52
C TYR A 942 6.14 -17.71 34.80
N ALA A 943 5.05 -17.92 35.53
CA ALA A 943 3.71 -17.65 35.05
C ALA A 943 2.83 -17.20 36.23
N PRO A 944 1.88 -16.27 36.00
CA PRO A 944 0.89 -15.96 37.02
C PRO A 944 -0.01 -17.17 37.27
N PHE A 945 -0.27 -17.52 38.53
CA PHE A 945 -1.08 -18.70 38.88
C PHE A 945 -2.59 -18.45 38.80
N PHE A 946 -3.06 -17.88 37.69
CA PHE A 946 -4.51 -17.82 37.42
C PHE A 946 -5.07 -19.19 37.02
N ALA A 947 -4.23 -20.00 36.36
CA ALA A 947 -4.47 -21.39 36.00
C ALA A 947 -3.11 -22.07 35.83
N VAL A 948 -2.80 -23.08 36.64
CA VAL A 948 -1.54 -23.83 36.53
C VAL A 948 -1.71 -25.28 36.96
N TYR A 949 -1.22 -26.20 36.13
CA TYR A 949 -1.14 -27.61 36.45
C TYR A 949 0.20 -27.91 37.11
N ILE A 950 0.17 -28.51 38.29
CA ILE A 950 1.32 -28.84 39.12
C ILE A 950 1.27 -30.33 39.41
N ARG A 951 2.34 -31.05 39.06
CA ARG A 951 2.48 -32.46 39.43
C ARG A 951 2.52 -32.63 40.94
N ARG A 952 1.89 -33.69 41.43
CA ARG A 952 1.96 -34.07 42.84
C ARG A 952 3.40 -34.20 43.31
N GLU A 953 4.27 -34.77 42.48
CA GLU A 953 5.69 -34.94 42.80
C GLU A 953 6.43 -33.62 43.04
N VAL A 954 5.98 -32.49 42.46
CA VAL A 954 6.56 -31.17 42.77
C VAL A 954 6.15 -30.74 44.16
N ILE A 955 4.85 -30.84 44.48
CA ILE A 955 4.32 -30.46 45.79
C ILE A 955 4.95 -31.31 46.91
N ASP A 956 5.13 -32.61 46.67
CA ASP A 956 5.76 -33.50 47.64
C ASP A 956 7.25 -33.18 47.84
N ALA A 957 7.93 -32.67 46.80
CA ALA A 957 9.35 -32.34 46.85
C ALA A 957 9.65 -31.00 47.52
N ILE A 958 8.87 -29.95 47.25
CA ILE A 958 9.15 -28.58 47.73
C ILE A 958 8.06 -27.98 48.64
N GLY A 959 6.98 -28.72 48.89
CA GLY A 959 5.85 -28.28 49.69
C GLY A 959 4.79 -27.50 48.89
N PRO A 960 3.74 -27.02 49.58
CA PRO A 960 2.72 -26.14 49.00
C PRO A 960 3.29 -24.71 48.84
N LEU A 961 2.46 -23.74 48.42
CA LEU A 961 2.93 -22.38 48.22
C LEU A 961 3.38 -21.77 49.55
N ASP A 962 4.37 -20.89 49.50
CA ASP A 962 4.85 -20.21 50.69
C ASP A 962 3.84 -19.15 51.13
N ALA A 963 2.98 -19.47 52.11
CA ALA A 963 2.06 -18.51 52.72
C ALA A 963 2.71 -17.70 53.85
N GLU A 964 3.89 -18.11 54.32
CA GLU A 964 4.61 -17.50 55.44
C GLU A 964 5.38 -16.25 54.98
N TYR A 965 6.18 -16.38 53.92
CA TYR A 965 7.00 -15.31 53.33
C TYR A 965 6.50 -14.87 51.95
N GLY A 966 5.78 -15.76 51.25
CA GLY A 966 5.10 -15.45 49.99
C GLY A 966 3.79 -14.73 50.25
N ARG A 967 3.91 -13.41 50.42
CA ARG A 967 2.78 -12.50 50.54
C ARG A 967 1.75 -12.79 49.45
N HIS A 968 0.50 -12.43 49.71
CA HIS A 968 -0.60 -12.45 48.75
C HIS A 968 -0.24 -11.88 47.34
N TYR A 969 0.85 -11.10 47.26
CA TYR A 969 1.58 -10.68 46.08
C TYR A 969 2.93 -11.43 45.94
N ARG A 970 3.09 -12.23 44.87
CA ARG A 970 4.32 -12.97 44.41
C ARG A 970 4.51 -14.42 44.87
N SER A 971 3.52 -15.05 45.51
CA SER A 971 3.64 -16.49 45.89
C SER A 971 3.84 -17.41 44.68
N ASP A 972 3.23 -17.09 43.54
CA ASP A 972 3.45 -17.72 42.24
C ASP A 972 4.89 -17.60 41.74
N ARG A 973 5.51 -16.42 41.88
CA ARG A 973 6.91 -16.18 41.52
C ARG A 973 7.85 -16.98 42.41
N VAL A 974 7.66 -16.92 43.73
CA VAL A 974 8.48 -17.66 44.70
C VAL A 974 8.37 -19.16 44.45
N TYR A 975 7.15 -19.67 44.23
CA TYR A 975 6.95 -21.10 43.96
C TYR A 975 7.58 -21.54 42.64
N SER A 976 7.47 -20.71 41.59
CA SER A 976 8.17 -20.94 40.31
C SER A 976 9.68 -21.02 40.51
N ASP A 977 10.26 -20.07 41.25
CA ASP A 977 11.69 -20.04 41.55
C ASP A 977 12.11 -21.24 42.42
N MET A 978 11.34 -21.61 43.44
CA MET A 978 11.61 -22.80 44.25
C MET A 978 11.62 -24.07 43.40
N MET A 979 10.62 -24.27 42.53
CA MET A 979 10.57 -25.43 41.64
C MET A 979 11.79 -25.46 40.70
N LEU A 980 12.10 -24.35 40.04
CA LEU A 980 13.18 -24.27 39.07
C LEU A 980 14.58 -24.44 39.68
N ASN A 981 14.77 -24.04 40.94
CA ASN A 981 16.08 -24.04 41.61
C ASN A 981 16.30 -25.20 42.59
N LEU A 982 15.23 -25.80 43.14
CA LEU A 982 15.32 -26.88 44.13
C LEU A 982 14.96 -28.25 43.56
N THR A 983 14.47 -28.31 42.32
CA THR A 983 14.12 -29.55 41.64
C THR A 983 14.75 -29.62 40.24
N ASN A 984 14.64 -30.78 39.59
CA ASN A 984 15.00 -30.94 38.18
C ASN A 984 13.83 -30.67 37.23
N TYR A 985 12.69 -30.21 37.76
CA TYR A 985 11.52 -29.93 36.96
C TYR A 985 11.60 -28.54 36.30
N ARG A 986 10.81 -28.40 35.24
CA ARG A 986 10.65 -27.21 34.41
C ARG A 986 9.17 -26.87 34.25
N MET A 987 8.92 -25.64 33.81
CA MET A 987 7.58 -25.13 33.50
C MET A 987 7.43 -24.92 32.00
N PHE A 988 6.38 -25.46 31.41
CA PHE A 988 6.12 -25.33 29.98
C PHE A 988 4.78 -24.68 29.67
N TYR A 989 4.79 -23.78 28.69
CA TYR A 989 3.59 -23.19 28.11
C TYR A 989 2.92 -24.15 27.13
N VAL A 990 1.60 -24.28 27.23
CA VAL A 990 0.80 -25.23 26.47
C VAL A 990 -0.18 -24.48 25.56
N PRO A 991 0.15 -24.27 24.28
CA PRO A 991 -0.68 -23.50 23.36
C PRO A 991 -2.03 -24.17 23.04
N ASP A 992 -2.20 -25.47 23.29
CA ASP A 992 -3.47 -26.17 23.06
C ASP A 992 -4.44 -26.05 24.26
N SER A 993 -3.97 -25.56 25.42
CA SER A 993 -4.83 -25.38 26.60
C SER A 993 -5.35 -23.95 26.68
N HIS A 994 -6.68 -23.78 26.62
CA HIS A 994 -7.31 -22.47 26.54
C HIS A 994 -8.12 -22.15 27.80
N PHE A 995 -7.75 -21.06 28.48
CA PHE A 995 -8.55 -20.49 29.56
C PHE A 995 -8.91 -19.05 29.24
N ILE A 996 -10.19 -18.70 29.34
CA ILE A 996 -10.64 -17.31 29.28
C ILE A 996 -10.53 -16.73 30.68
N HIS A 997 -9.78 -15.65 30.85
CA HIS A 997 -9.59 -14.99 32.13
C HIS A 997 -10.26 -13.62 32.07
N LYS A 998 -11.38 -13.47 32.80
CA LYS A 998 -12.23 -12.27 32.74
C LYS A 998 -11.65 -11.03 33.42
N LEU A 999 -10.53 -11.16 34.15
CA LEU A 999 -9.63 -10.14 34.70
C LEU A 999 -10.31 -8.80 35.06
N GLN A 1000 -10.35 -8.49 36.37
CA GLN A 1000 -10.69 -7.18 36.96
C GLN A 1000 -12.15 -6.87 37.31
N GLN A 1001 -13.16 -7.75 37.15
CA GLN A 1001 -14.48 -7.39 37.68
C GLN A 1001 -14.55 -7.40 39.22
N ALA A 1002 -13.95 -8.40 39.87
CA ALA A 1002 -13.82 -8.42 41.34
C ALA A 1002 -13.01 -7.21 41.84
N THR A 1003 -11.93 -6.87 41.14
CA THR A 1003 -11.04 -5.73 41.46
C THR A 1003 -11.69 -4.37 41.18
N GLU A 1004 -12.55 -4.25 40.17
CA GLU A 1004 -13.35 -3.05 39.87
C GLU A 1004 -14.51 -2.88 40.86
N GLN A 1005 -15.24 -3.96 41.20
CA GLN A 1005 -16.23 -3.95 42.27
C GLN A 1005 -15.60 -3.54 43.61
N LEU A 1006 -14.44 -4.08 43.96
CA LEU A 1006 -13.61 -3.65 45.10
C LEU A 1006 -13.22 -2.16 45.03
N ARG A 1007 -12.95 -1.62 43.84
CA ARG A 1007 -12.61 -0.21 43.67
C ARG A 1007 -13.81 0.71 43.84
N GLU A 1008 -15.00 0.21 43.54
CA GLU A 1008 -16.28 0.90 43.72
C GLU A 1008 -16.78 0.78 45.17
N THR A 1009 -16.61 -0.37 45.84
CA THR A 1009 -17.03 -0.59 47.23
C THR A 1009 -15.98 -0.15 48.27
N GLY A 1010 -14.69 -0.20 47.93
CA GLY A 1010 -13.56 0.07 48.82
C GLY A 1010 -13.13 1.53 48.97
N GLN A 1011 -13.90 2.50 48.43
CA GLN A 1011 -13.63 3.94 48.64
C GLN A 1011 -13.83 4.40 50.09
N GLY A 1012 -14.36 3.53 50.97
CA GLY A 1012 -14.60 3.81 52.38
C GLY A 1012 -13.72 3.09 53.41
N ASP A 1013 -13.02 1.99 53.07
CA ASP A 1013 -12.34 1.13 54.08
C ASP A 1013 -10.90 0.67 53.74
N ASN A 1014 -10.27 1.18 52.67
CA ASN A 1014 -8.93 0.79 52.19
C ASN A 1014 -8.76 -0.66 51.70
N SER A 1015 -9.81 -1.47 51.58
CA SER A 1015 -9.76 -2.86 51.06
C SER A 1015 -9.14 -2.98 49.67
N PHE A 1016 -9.43 -2.05 48.76
CA PHE A 1016 -8.83 -2.01 47.42
C PHE A 1016 -7.31 -1.74 47.46
N GLU A 1017 -6.83 -0.88 48.36
CA GLU A 1017 -5.39 -0.63 48.52
C GLU A 1017 -4.69 -1.81 49.19
N MET A 1018 -5.37 -2.55 50.07
CA MET A 1018 -4.81 -3.71 50.76
C MET A 1018 -4.46 -4.88 49.82
N MET A 1019 -5.18 -5.05 48.70
CA MET A 1019 -4.86 -6.04 47.65
C MET A 1019 -3.47 -5.85 47.01
N PHE A 1020 -2.99 -4.60 46.95
CA PHE A 1020 -1.71 -4.25 46.32
C PHE A 1020 -0.62 -3.92 47.34
N ARG A 1021 -0.92 -4.06 48.64
CA ARG A 1021 0.01 -3.86 49.75
C ARG A 1021 0.54 -5.20 50.25
N ARG A 1022 1.64 -5.11 50.99
CA ARG A 1022 2.24 -6.21 51.76
C ARG A 1022 1.15 -6.90 52.60
N ASN A 1023 1.13 -8.24 52.67
CA ASN A 1023 0.20 -8.96 53.55
C ASN A 1023 0.35 -8.41 54.99
N GLN A 1024 -0.73 -7.94 55.59
CA GLN A 1024 -0.74 -7.25 56.89
C GLN A 1024 -1.33 -8.12 57.99
N TRP A 1025 -0.97 -9.41 58.04
CA TRP A 1025 -1.36 -10.22 59.20
C TRP A 1025 -0.78 -9.56 60.45
N ASP A 1026 -1.67 -9.24 61.38
CA ASP A 1026 -1.28 -8.78 62.69
C ASP A 1026 -0.48 -9.90 63.40
N VAL A 1027 0.28 -9.50 64.43
CA VAL A 1027 1.18 -10.40 65.17
C VAL A 1027 0.43 -11.60 65.75
N GLU A 1028 -0.84 -11.42 66.12
CA GLU A 1028 -1.67 -12.48 66.70
C GLU A 1028 -2.10 -13.49 65.63
N THR A 1029 -2.55 -13.03 64.46
CA THR A 1029 -2.87 -13.87 63.30
C THR A 1029 -1.65 -14.64 62.80
N ALA A 1030 -0.49 -13.98 62.67
CA ALA A 1030 0.75 -14.64 62.27
C ALA A 1030 1.16 -15.72 63.29
N ALA A 1031 1.11 -15.41 64.60
CA ALA A 1031 1.42 -16.37 65.65
C ALA A 1031 0.44 -17.56 65.66
N ARG A 1032 -0.86 -17.32 65.48
CA ARG A 1032 -1.91 -18.34 65.41
C ARG A 1032 -1.68 -19.32 64.26
N LEU A 1033 -1.22 -18.83 63.11
CA LEU A 1033 -0.94 -19.65 61.94
C LEU A 1033 0.49 -20.23 61.94
N GLY A 1034 1.31 -19.91 62.95
CA GLY A 1034 2.69 -20.38 63.08
C GLY A 1034 3.69 -19.71 62.14
N TYR A 1035 3.32 -18.57 61.55
CA TYR A 1035 4.13 -17.84 60.58
C TYR A 1035 5.09 -16.87 61.23
N ARG A 1036 6.32 -16.82 60.73
CA ARG A 1036 7.39 -15.95 61.23
C ARG A 1036 7.67 -14.84 60.24
N SER A 1037 7.94 -13.64 60.75
CA SER A 1037 8.50 -12.57 59.91
C SER A 1037 9.91 -12.94 59.51
N ALA A 1038 10.19 -12.93 58.20
CA ALA A 1038 11.55 -13.11 57.70
C ALA A 1038 12.46 -11.99 58.26
N PRO A 1039 13.66 -12.31 58.78
CA PRO A 1039 14.56 -11.30 59.33
C PRO A 1039 15.07 -10.31 58.29
N TRP A 1040 15.03 -10.65 57.00
CA TRP A 1040 15.34 -9.74 55.88
C TRP A 1040 14.18 -8.80 55.53
N ASP A 1041 13.02 -8.99 56.16
CA ASP A 1041 11.79 -8.32 55.80
C ASP A 1041 11.43 -7.15 56.72
N VAL A 1042 12.35 -6.19 56.77
CA VAL A 1042 12.40 -5.10 57.77
C VAL A 1042 11.65 -3.81 57.37
N PHE A 1043 10.82 -3.85 56.31
CA PHE A 1043 10.16 -2.65 55.75
C PHE A 1043 8.66 -2.75 55.53
#